data_AF-A0A1I7GMK6-F1
#
_entry.id   AF-A0A1I7GMK6-F1
#
_cell.length_a   1.000
_cell.length_b   1.000
_cell.length_c   1.000
_cell.angle_alpha   90.00
_cell.angle_beta   90.00
_cell.angle_gamma   90.00
#
_symmetry.space_group_name_H-M   'P 1'
#
loop_
_entity.id
_entity.type
_entity.pdbx_description
1 polymer ?
#
loop_
_entity_poly.entity_id
_entity_poly.type
_entity_poly.pdbx_seq_one_letter_code
_entity_poly.pdbx_strand_id
1 'polypeptide(L)'
;MVFRNKEKMKKKLKLGLGSALIFTILGTGTFVQVSVVNADTEQVSMKEGTVLHAWCWSFNTIKDNMQAIKDAGYTSVQTSPINAVVAGNGGNKSLTNWYYQYQPTVYTIGNYQLGTEEEFKEMNRVADQYGIKIIVDAVLNHTTSDYNQIDQQIKSIPNWTHGNTQITNWGNRYDVTQNSLLGLYDWNTQNEYVQQYLLNFLKQAVADGADGFRYDAAKHIELPGEYGSNFWNVILNNGSEFQYGEILQDSISNEAGYGQLMSITASNYGQQIRYALKDRRVAAGNLANYQVSGVDPANLVLWVESHDTYANDDQESTWMSDEDIRLGWAMITARAKGTPLFFSRPVGGGNGTRFTGQSQIGDAGSDLYKDATVAAVNKFHNAMVGESEYIRNPNGDEQVAMIERGSKGAVIVNLVSGDKYLDSETNLADGTYTDQVSGRQFNVSNGRITGSVPSRSAVVLYDAKDDETVSASIDGYKEGNNSISAATEVTLKAKNAQTATYKIDNGQEVAFQDGDKITVGEGLEAGQSTTVTVSATGADGQTASKSYTFTMKDPNAETNIYFQNPDNWSDVYVYMYNATNTQLLGAWPGTKMTKDSSGRYTISVPASYETEGVKVLFTNNSGAQYPQNTGFDFKAEGVYSKDGLVADVPEGMTRISFDNPGGWDSANLYAYYGNPVQMPLGAWPGQAMTKDAQGNFYIDLPEEYLDLNVKIIFSQPGTSNQFPASIGFDLVKSGNYNKDGLK
;
A
#
# COMPACT_ATOMS: atom_id res chain seq x y z
N MET A 1 -42.78 29.13 44.06
CA MET A 1 -42.91 27.66 43.89
C MET A 1 -42.49 27.35 42.45
N VAL A 2 -41.47 26.50 42.17
CA VAL A 2 -41.39 25.02 42.36
C VAL A 2 -42.36 24.31 41.39
N PHE A 3 -42.01 23.40 40.47
CA PHE A 3 -40.75 22.81 39.88
C PHE A 3 -41.15 22.20 38.49
N ARG A 4 -40.35 21.63 37.55
CA ARG A 4 -38.93 21.34 37.18
C ARG A 4 -38.96 21.16 35.62
N ASN A 5 -37.99 21.41 34.73
CA ASN A 5 -36.51 21.33 34.62
C ASN A 5 -35.93 20.01 34.02
N LYS A 6 -35.42 20.10 32.76
CA LYS A 6 -34.30 19.39 32.07
C LYS A 6 -34.33 17.89 31.64
N GLU A 7 -33.81 17.67 30.41
CA GLU A 7 -32.97 16.55 29.88
C GLU A 7 -33.60 15.12 29.76
N LYS A 8 -33.17 14.19 28.87
CA LYS A 8 -31.86 13.99 28.18
C LYS A 8 -31.95 13.15 26.86
N MET A 9 -30.81 12.91 26.21
CA MET A 9 -30.61 12.18 24.93
C MET A 9 -30.89 10.67 24.97
N LYS A 10 -31.07 10.06 23.77
CA LYS A 10 -30.48 8.75 23.39
C LYS A 10 -30.49 8.51 21.86
N LYS A 11 -29.31 8.39 21.22
CA LYS A 11 -29.16 7.75 19.90
C LYS A 11 -29.41 6.24 20.05
N LYS A 12 -29.91 5.57 19.01
CA LYS A 12 -29.90 4.09 18.91
C LYS A 12 -28.67 3.64 18.12
N LEU A 13 -27.92 2.71 18.68
CA LEU A 13 -26.88 1.95 18.00
C LEU A 13 -27.53 0.82 17.19
N LYS A 14 -27.03 0.52 15.99
CA LYS A 14 -27.29 -0.77 15.32
C LYS A 14 -26.12 -1.70 15.67
N LEU A 15 -26.40 -2.87 16.24
CA LEU A 15 -25.45 -3.99 16.21
C LEU A 15 -25.67 -4.76 14.90
N GLY A 16 -24.58 -5.14 14.23
CA GLY A 16 -24.60 -6.25 13.27
C GLY A 16 -24.65 -7.58 14.01
N LEU A 17 -25.18 -8.62 13.38
CA LEU A 17 -25.09 -9.99 13.89
C LEU A 17 -23.85 -10.65 13.28
N GLY A 18 -22.87 -11.00 14.12
CA GLY A 18 -21.87 -12.00 13.79
C GLY A 18 -22.40 -13.39 14.17
N SER A 19 -22.32 -14.36 13.25
CA SER A 19 -22.83 -15.72 13.46
C SER A 19 -21.84 -16.56 14.28
N ALA A 20 -22.20 -16.86 15.54
CA ALA A 20 -21.40 -17.74 16.39
C ALA A 20 -21.68 -19.23 16.09
N LEU A 21 -20.65 -19.98 15.70
CA LEU A 21 -20.74 -21.43 15.47
C LEU A 21 -20.57 -22.18 16.81
N ILE A 22 -21.64 -22.79 17.33
CA ILE A 22 -21.62 -23.48 18.64
C ILE A 22 -21.46 -24.99 18.44
N PHE A 23 -20.22 -25.49 18.55
CA PHE A 23 -19.98 -26.92 18.73
C PHE A 23 -20.40 -27.34 20.15
N THR A 24 -21.31 -28.32 20.26
CA THR A 24 -21.79 -28.83 21.55
C THR A 24 -21.25 -30.25 21.77
N ILE A 25 -20.23 -30.38 22.62
CA ILE A 25 -19.71 -31.68 23.06
C ILE A 25 -20.26 -32.01 24.44
N LEU A 26 -20.99 -33.12 24.56
CA LEU A 26 -21.55 -33.60 25.83
C LEU A 26 -20.50 -34.36 26.64
N GLY A 27 -19.79 -33.65 27.53
CA GLY A 27 -18.86 -34.23 28.49
C GLY A 27 -18.90 -33.50 29.83
N THR A 28 -18.93 -34.23 30.93
CA THR A 28 -19.02 -33.65 32.29
C THR A 28 -17.65 -33.16 32.77
N GLY A 29 -17.39 -31.86 32.61
CA GLY A 29 -16.19 -31.17 33.11
C GLY A 29 -16.50 -29.73 33.56
N THR A 30 -15.63 -29.14 34.36
CA THR A 30 -15.78 -27.77 34.87
C THR A 30 -15.79 -26.73 33.75
N PHE A 31 -16.81 -25.87 33.74
CA PHE A 31 -16.89 -24.73 32.83
C PHE A 31 -15.80 -23.70 33.14
N VAL A 32 -14.80 -23.60 32.28
CA VAL A 32 -14.00 -22.38 32.11
C VAL A 32 -14.60 -21.63 30.92
N GLN A 33 -15.08 -20.40 31.13
CA GLN A 33 -15.44 -19.53 30.02
C GLN A 33 -14.17 -18.99 29.39
N VAL A 34 -13.69 -19.63 28.32
CA VAL A 34 -12.68 -19.04 27.44
C VAL A 34 -13.38 -17.92 26.66
N SER A 35 -13.29 -16.71 27.17
CA SER A 35 -13.62 -15.50 26.42
C SER A 35 -12.57 -15.33 25.33
N VAL A 36 -12.83 -15.83 24.12
CA VAL A 36 -12.06 -15.44 22.94
C VAL A 36 -12.37 -13.97 22.68
N VAL A 37 -11.53 -13.09 23.23
CA VAL A 37 -11.53 -11.68 22.89
C VAL A 37 -10.92 -11.58 21.51
N ASN A 38 -11.77 -11.42 20.49
CA ASN A 38 -11.30 -10.76 19.27
C ASN A 38 -10.84 -9.37 19.68
N ALA A 39 -9.52 -9.20 19.76
CA ALA A 39 -8.92 -7.90 19.94
C ALA A 39 -9.04 -7.17 18.60
N ASP A 40 -10.17 -6.46 18.42
CA ASP A 40 -10.32 -5.42 17.40
C ASP A 40 -9.38 -4.25 17.78
N THR A 41 -8.08 -4.48 17.64
CA THR A 41 -7.08 -3.42 17.61
C THR A 41 -7.27 -2.68 16.30
N GLU A 42 -8.07 -1.61 16.31
CA GLU A 42 -8.23 -0.71 15.16
C GLU A 42 -6.84 -0.27 14.68
N GLN A 43 -6.41 -0.83 13.55
CA GLN A 43 -5.11 -0.54 12.96
C GLN A 43 -5.13 0.92 12.48
N VAL A 44 -4.21 1.74 13.00
CA VAL A 44 -4.09 3.15 12.60
C VAL A 44 -3.84 3.21 11.09
N SER A 45 -4.69 3.95 10.39
CA SER A 45 -4.66 4.06 8.93
C SER A 45 -3.33 4.65 8.44
N MET A 46 -2.94 4.37 7.19
CA MET A 46 -1.72 4.93 6.61
C MET A 46 -1.63 6.46 6.75
N LYS A 47 -2.79 7.12 6.64
CA LYS A 47 -2.95 8.58 6.69
C LYS A 47 -2.82 9.18 8.09
N GLU A 48 -3.16 8.42 9.13
CA GLU A 48 -3.18 8.84 10.54
C GLU A 48 -2.01 8.29 11.35
N GLY A 49 -1.08 7.59 10.70
CA GLY A 49 0.14 7.06 11.27
C GLY A 49 1.41 7.71 10.73
N THR A 50 2.56 7.09 10.98
CA THR A 50 3.87 7.55 10.51
C THR A 50 4.44 6.65 9.43
N VAL A 51 5.13 7.26 8.47
CA VAL A 51 5.78 6.60 7.33
C VAL A 51 7.30 6.61 7.54
N LEU A 52 7.95 5.45 7.40
CA LEU A 52 9.41 5.36 7.25
C LEU A 52 9.77 5.45 5.77
N HIS A 53 10.49 6.50 5.34
CA HIS A 53 11.13 6.50 4.03
C HIS A 53 12.41 5.66 4.11
N ALA A 54 12.32 4.40 3.67
CA ALA A 54 13.42 3.44 3.55
C ALA A 54 14.26 3.74 2.30
N TRP A 55 14.76 4.98 2.22
CA TRP A 55 15.40 5.53 1.05
C TRP A 55 16.66 4.76 0.67
N CYS A 56 16.72 4.29 -0.58
CA CYS A 56 17.75 3.41 -1.11
C CYS A 56 17.88 2.01 -0.46
N TRP A 57 16.96 1.57 0.41
CA TRP A 57 16.99 0.20 0.97
C TRP A 57 16.52 -0.82 -0.08
N SER A 58 17.13 -2.01 -0.10
CA SER A 58 16.63 -3.12 -0.94
C SER A 58 15.32 -3.71 -0.41
N PHE A 59 14.57 -4.41 -1.27
CA PHE A 59 13.32 -5.08 -0.85
C PHE A 59 13.59 -6.11 0.26
N ASN A 60 14.69 -6.89 0.13
CA ASN A 60 15.13 -7.79 1.20
C ASN A 60 15.49 -7.02 2.48
N THR A 61 16.19 -5.89 2.39
CA THR A 61 16.56 -5.11 3.59
C THR A 61 15.34 -4.54 4.31
N ILE A 62 14.29 -4.11 3.60
CA ILE A 62 13.03 -3.68 4.22
C ILE A 62 12.35 -4.88 4.92
N LYS A 63 12.22 -6.01 4.21
CA LYS A 63 11.68 -7.28 4.73
C LYS A 63 12.40 -7.75 6.00
N ASP A 64 13.73 -7.81 5.95
CA ASP A 64 14.60 -8.30 7.03
C ASP A 64 14.63 -7.36 8.25
N ASN A 65 14.09 -6.13 8.14
CA ASN A 65 13.95 -5.17 9.24
C ASN A 65 12.48 -4.98 9.68
N MET A 66 11.51 -5.72 9.13
CA MET A 66 10.07 -5.44 9.33
C MET A 66 9.64 -5.44 10.81
N GLN A 67 10.18 -6.37 11.62
CA GLN A 67 10.00 -6.39 13.07
C GLN A 67 10.47 -5.08 13.74
N ALA A 68 11.67 -4.60 13.40
CA ALA A 68 12.22 -3.37 13.98
C ALA A 68 11.46 -2.11 13.53
N ILE A 69 10.92 -2.12 12.31
CA ILE A 69 10.05 -1.06 11.77
C ILE A 69 8.71 -1.03 12.54
N LYS A 70 8.13 -2.21 12.83
CA LYS A 70 6.91 -2.31 13.65
C LYS A 70 7.16 -1.92 15.11
N ASP A 71 8.26 -2.34 15.71
CA ASP A 71 8.63 -1.99 17.09
C ASP A 71 8.97 -0.50 17.24
N ALA A 72 9.45 0.14 16.19
CA ALA A 72 9.57 1.60 16.08
C ALA A 72 8.22 2.32 15.88
N GLY A 73 7.10 1.60 15.73
CA GLY A 73 5.75 2.17 15.72
C GLY A 73 5.32 2.84 14.42
N TYR A 74 6.00 2.60 13.30
CA TYR A 74 5.52 3.04 11.99
C TYR A 74 4.24 2.27 11.59
N THR A 75 3.39 2.91 10.78
CA THR A 75 2.28 2.21 10.11
C THR A 75 2.61 1.85 8.68
N SER A 76 3.51 2.60 8.03
CA SER A 76 3.85 2.42 6.62
C SER A 76 5.35 2.56 6.34
N VAL A 77 5.82 1.98 5.24
CA VAL A 77 7.17 2.19 4.67
C VAL A 77 7.03 2.74 3.26
N GLN A 78 7.77 3.80 2.93
CA GLN A 78 8.00 4.22 1.55
C GLN A 78 9.30 3.59 1.02
N THR A 79 9.21 2.92 -0.14
CA THR A 79 10.37 2.45 -0.91
C THR A 79 10.97 3.57 -1.77
N SER A 80 12.20 3.39 -2.23
CA SER A 80 12.69 4.06 -3.45
C SER A 80 11.94 3.57 -4.71
N PRO A 81 12.07 4.24 -5.87
CA PRO A 81 11.44 3.84 -7.13
C PRO A 81 11.67 2.38 -7.54
N ILE A 82 10.58 1.63 -7.75
CA ILE A 82 10.62 0.17 -7.97
C ILE A 82 10.76 -0.24 -9.43
N ASN A 83 10.52 0.66 -10.39
CA ASN A 83 10.60 0.37 -11.81
C ASN A 83 12.05 0.14 -12.30
N ALA A 84 12.20 -0.39 -13.52
CA ALA A 84 13.49 -0.46 -14.20
C ALA A 84 14.03 0.95 -14.53
N VAL A 85 15.34 1.14 -14.32
CA VAL A 85 16.05 2.42 -14.41
C VAL A 85 17.43 2.25 -15.07
N VAL A 86 18.06 3.37 -15.45
CA VAL A 86 19.41 3.38 -16.05
C VAL A 86 20.45 2.79 -15.10
N ALA A 87 21.24 1.83 -15.59
CA ALA A 87 22.37 1.22 -14.89
C ALA A 87 23.60 2.16 -14.79
N GLY A 88 23.40 3.31 -14.15
CA GLY A 88 24.35 4.41 -14.06
C GLY A 88 25.71 4.01 -13.46
N ASN A 89 26.78 4.62 -13.98
CA ASN A 89 28.16 4.38 -13.55
C ASN A 89 28.54 2.88 -13.48
N GLY A 90 28.02 2.07 -14.43
CA GLY A 90 28.28 0.62 -14.50
C GLY A 90 27.53 -0.20 -13.44
N GLY A 91 26.40 0.30 -12.94
CA GLY A 91 25.64 -0.35 -11.87
C GLY A 91 26.24 -0.15 -10.46
N ASN A 92 27.19 0.78 -10.30
CA ASN A 92 27.88 1.03 -9.03
C ASN A 92 26.89 1.48 -7.92
N LYS A 93 26.81 0.71 -6.83
CA LYS A 93 25.88 0.93 -5.72
C LYS A 93 26.29 2.03 -4.73
N SER A 94 27.38 2.77 -4.94
CA SER A 94 27.70 3.96 -4.13
C SER A 94 26.49 4.89 -3.99
N LEU A 95 26.18 5.35 -2.77
CA LEU A 95 25.06 6.27 -2.51
C LEU A 95 25.16 7.60 -3.27
N THR A 96 26.35 7.97 -3.78
CA THR A 96 26.52 9.07 -4.74
C THR A 96 25.72 8.89 -6.04
N ASN A 97 25.28 7.67 -6.35
CA ASN A 97 24.53 7.30 -7.56
C ASN A 97 23.02 7.15 -7.31
N TRP A 98 22.50 7.66 -6.18
CA TRP A 98 21.08 7.53 -5.79
C TRP A 98 20.12 8.03 -6.88
N TYR A 99 20.48 9.13 -7.54
CA TYR A 99 19.66 9.83 -8.55
C TYR A 99 19.40 9.03 -9.84
N TYR A 100 20.01 7.85 -10.01
CA TYR A 100 19.63 6.93 -11.09
C TYR A 100 18.29 6.22 -10.81
N GLN A 101 17.81 6.18 -9.56
CA GLN A 101 16.45 5.70 -9.23
C GLN A 101 15.36 6.56 -9.90
N TYR A 102 15.63 7.84 -10.12
CA TYR A 102 14.71 8.82 -10.71
C TYR A 102 14.88 8.94 -12.24
N GLN A 103 15.41 7.88 -12.88
CA GLN A 103 15.63 7.79 -14.32
C GLN A 103 15.04 6.50 -14.93
N PRO A 104 13.70 6.40 -15.06
CA PRO A 104 13.04 5.24 -15.67
C PRO A 104 13.51 4.94 -17.09
N THR A 105 13.65 3.65 -17.40
CA THR A 105 13.90 3.13 -18.76
C THR A 105 12.71 2.34 -19.30
N VAL A 106 12.02 1.60 -18.44
CA VAL A 106 10.75 0.90 -18.70
C VAL A 106 10.00 0.67 -17.38
N TYR A 107 8.67 0.56 -17.43
CA TYR A 107 7.81 0.41 -16.25
C TYR A 107 7.49 -1.06 -15.96
N THR A 108 8.52 -1.90 -15.94
CA THR A 108 8.51 -3.22 -15.29
C THR A 108 9.02 -3.07 -13.86
N ILE A 109 8.48 -3.83 -12.90
CA ILE A 109 8.96 -3.80 -11.51
C ILE A 109 10.30 -4.56 -11.41
N GLY A 110 11.18 -4.07 -10.54
CA GLY A 110 12.51 -4.61 -10.29
C GLY A 110 13.63 -3.82 -10.98
N ASN A 111 14.73 -3.60 -10.27
CA ASN A 111 15.93 -2.96 -10.78
C ASN A 111 17.19 -3.40 -10.02
N TYR A 112 18.37 -3.11 -10.60
CA TYR A 112 19.66 -3.52 -10.05
C TYR A 112 19.98 -2.93 -8.66
N GLN A 113 19.28 -1.86 -8.25
CA GLN A 113 19.50 -1.18 -6.98
C GLN A 113 18.71 -1.86 -5.85
N LEU A 114 17.41 -2.06 -6.03
CA LEU A 114 16.49 -2.50 -4.96
C LEU A 114 16.21 -4.00 -4.94
N GLY A 115 16.27 -4.69 -6.08
CA GLY A 115 15.94 -6.12 -6.20
C GLY A 115 14.96 -6.40 -7.34
N THR A 116 14.45 -7.64 -7.38
CA THR A 116 13.49 -8.15 -8.36
C THR A 116 12.03 -7.97 -7.94
N GLU A 117 11.10 -8.16 -8.86
CA GLU A 117 9.65 -8.15 -8.60
C GLU A 117 9.22 -9.23 -7.60
N GLU A 118 9.82 -10.42 -7.63
CA GLU A 118 9.53 -11.47 -6.63
C GLU A 118 10.03 -11.10 -5.22
N GLU A 119 11.15 -10.37 -5.11
CA GLU A 119 11.62 -9.84 -3.83
C GLU A 119 10.74 -8.68 -3.32
N PHE A 120 10.12 -7.91 -4.23
CA PHE A 120 9.11 -6.90 -3.90
C PHE A 120 7.81 -7.55 -3.38
N LYS A 121 7.27 -8.53 -4.10
CA LYS A 121 6.10 -9.34 -3.68
C LYS A 121 6.32 -9.99 -2.31
N GLU A 122 7.49 -10.57 -2.08
CA GLU A 122 7.83 -11.19 -0.79
C GLU A 122 7.98 -10.15 0.33
N MET A 123 8.54 -8.97 0.05
CA MET A 123 8.60 -7.86 1.01
C MET A 123 7.20 -7.37 1.40
N ASN A 124 6.30 -7.19 0.44
CA ASN A 124 4.89 -6.84 0.68
C ASN A 124 4.17 -7.96 1.48
N ARG A 125 4.39 -9.24 1.12
CA ARG A 125 3.85 -10.41 1.84
C ARG A 125 4.25 -10.42 3.31
N VAL A 126 5.46 -9.95 3.64
CA VAL A 126 5.98 -9.82 5.01
C VAL A 126 5.50 -8.54 5.70
N ALA A 127 5.33 -7.43 4.99
CA ALA A 127 4.83 -6.18 5.54
C ALA A 127 3.40 -6.32 6.12
N ASP A 128 2.49 -6.93 5.37
CA ASP A 128 1.08 -7.06 5.78
C ASP A 128 0.90 -7.95 7.03
N GLN A 129 1.77 -8.92 7.27
CA GLN A 129 1.76 -9.77 8.49
C GLN A 129 2.07 -8.97 9.74
N TYR A 130 2.97 -8.00 9.60
CA TYR A 130 3.30 -7.03 10.62
C TYR A 130 2.25 -5.90 10.70
N GLY A 131 1.26 -5.87 9.82
CA GLY A 131 0.36 -4.73 9.66
C GLY A 131 1.14 -3.45 9.37
N ILE A 132 2.13 -3.55 8.48
CA ILE A 132 2.89 -2.45 7.90
C ILE A 132 2.48 -2.33 6.44
N LYS A 133 2.19 -1.10 6.01
CA LYS A 133 1.67 -0.76 4.69
C LYS A 133 2.77 -0.25 3.76
N ILE A 134 2.77 -0.62 2.48
CA ILE A 134 3.84 -0.26 1.54
C ILE A 134 3.42 0.86 0.60
N ILE A 135 4.19 1.95 0.62
CA ILE A 135 4.10 3.09 -0.29
C ILE A 135 5.22 2.96 -1.33
N VAL A 136 4.86 2.90 -2.61
CA VAL A 136 5.80 2.89 -3.73
C VAL A 136 6.08 4.32 -4.18
N ASP A 137 7.35 4.67 -4.31
CA ASP A 137 7.75 5.89 -5.01
C ASP A 137 7.58 5.68 -6.53
N ALA A 138 6.74 6.49 -7.16
CA ALA A 138 6.25 6.34 -8.51
C ALA A 138 6.70 7.53 -9.39
N VAL A 139 7.72 7.28 -10.21
CA VAL A 139 8.30 8.28 -11.12
C VAL A 139 7.49 8.38 -12.40
N LEU A 140 6.42 9.18 -12.38
CA LEU A 140 5.44 9.24 -13.48
C LEU A 140 5.54 10.47 -14.40
N ASN A 141 6.30 11.51 -14.04
CA ASN A 141 6.45 12.70 -14.87
C ASN A 141 7.37 12.47 -16.08
N HIS A 142 8.45 11.72 -15.89
CA HIS A 142 9.54 11.63 -16.87
C HIS A 142 10.20 10.25 -16.93
N THR A 143 11.01 10.08 -17.97
CA THR A 143 11.97 8.98 -18.16
C THR A 143 13.40 9.52 -18.08
N THR A 144 14.42 8.68 -18.20
CA THR A 144 15.83 9.14 -18.25
C THR A 144 16.09 10.19 -19.36
N SER A 145 17.16 10.97 -19.20
CA SER A 145 17.66 11.89 -20.21
C SER A 145 18.45 11.22 -21.35
N ASP A 146 18.97 10.00 -21.16
CA ASP A 146 19.58 9.23 -22.27
C ASP A 146 18.50 8.48 -23.06
N TYR A 147 18.03 9.12 -24.14
CA TYR A 147 17.06 8.56 -25.09
C TYR A 147 17.44 7.16 -25.60
N ASN A 148 18.73 6.77 -25.59
CA ASN A 148 19.15 5.45 -26.04
C ASN A 148 18.80 4.33 -25.04
N GLN A 149 18.73 4.62 -23.74
CA GLN A 149 18.39 3.62 -22.69
C GLN A 149 16.89 3.43 -22.52
N ILE A 150 16.07 4.39 -22.96
CA ILE A 150 14.59 4.28 -22.92
C ILE A 150 14.15 3.08 -23.78
N ASP A 151 13.32 2.19 -23.24
CA ASP A 151 13.00 0.94 -23.93
C ASP A 151 12.11 1.14 -25.17
N GLN A 152 12.16 0.16 -26.08
CA GLN A 152 11.35 0.17 -27.30
C GLN A 152 9.84 0.04 -27.01
N GLN A 153 9.43 -0.51 -25.86
CA GLN A 153 8.05 -0.50 -25.38
C GLN A 153 7.53 0.94 -25.22
N ILE A 154 8.26 1.80 -24.50
CA ILE A 154 7.93 3.22 -24.35
C ILE A 154 7.92 3.91 -25.73
N LYS A 155 8.99 3.73 -26.52
CA LYS A 155 9.12 4.35 -27.84
C LYS A 155 8.08 3.86 -28.87
N SER A 156 7.37 2.77 -28.60
CA SER A 156 6.29 2.27 -29.45
C SER A 156 4.96 3.01 -29.25
N ILE A 157 4.78 3.68 -28.10
CA ILE A 157 3.60 4.49 -27.81
C ILE A 157 3.62 5.72 -28.74
N PRO A 158 2.58 5.94 -29.57
CA PRO A 158 2.55 7.08 -30.48
C PRO A 158 2.51 8.40 -29.71
N ASN A 159 3.43 9.32 -30.03
CA ASN A 159 3.51 10.66 -29.42
C ASN A 159 3.64 10.65 -27.87
N TRP A 160 4.50 9.78 -27.35
CA TRP A 160 4.62 9.49 -25.91
C TRP A 160 5.27 10.59 -25.04
N THR A 161 5.95 11.57 -25.63
CA THR A 161 6.76 12.57 -24.89
C THR A 161 6.56 13.99 -25.41
N HIS A 162 6.66 14.98 -24.53
CA HIS A 162 6.82 16.39 -24.90
C HIS A 162 8.25 16.72 -25.39
N GLY A 163 9.20 15.81 -25.15
CA GLY A 163 10.62 15.93 -25.47
C GLY A 163 11.47 16.18 -24.23
N ASN A 164 12.67 16.72 -24.44
CA ASN A 164 13.63 17.08 -23.38
C ASN A 164 14.03 18.57 -23.42
N THR A 165 13.17 19.43 -23.97
CA THR A 165 13.33 20.90 -23.90
C THR A 165 13.24 21.34 -22.45
N GLN A 166 14.35 21.81 -21.86
CA GLN A 166 14.42 22.10 -20.43
C GLN A 166 13.54 23.30 -20.02
N ILE A 167 12.87 23.21 -18.86
CA ILE A 167 12.14 24.32 -18.22
C ILE A 167 13.04 25.55 -18.07
N THR A 168 12.54 26.73 -18.45
CA THR A 168 13.27 28.00 -18.37
C THR A 168 12.62 29.06 -17.47
N ASN A 169 11.30 28.99 -17.30
CA ASN A 169 10.48 29.96 -16.58
C ASN A 169 9.59 29.26 -15.56
N TRP A 170 10.15 29.06 -14.37
CA TRP A 170 9.46 28.51 -13.18
C TRP A 170 8.26 29.34 -12.69
N GLY A 171 8.03 30.55 -13.25
CA GLY A 171 6.82 31.34 -13.03
C GLY A 171 5.69 31.07 -14.02
N ASN A 172 5.85 30.13 -14.97
CA ASN A 172 4.85 29.77 -15.97
C ASN A 172 4.39 28.32 -15.81
N ARG A 173 3.12 28.13 -15.45
CA ARG A 173 2.49 26.81 -15.27
C ARG A 173 2.59 25.92 -16.52
N TYR A 174 2.54 26.50 -17.73
CA TYR A 174 2.75 25.73 -18.96
C TYR A 174 4.20 25.27 -19.10
N ASP A 175 5.17 26.15 -18.87
CA ASP A 175 6.59 25.77 -19.01
C ASP A 175 6.97 24.75 -17.93
N VAL A 176 6.45 24.87 -16.71
CA VAL A 176 6.69 23.92 -15.62
C VAL A 176 6.08 22.53 -15.87
N THR A 177 5.03 22.41 -16.69
CA THR A 177 4.30 21.14 -16.86
C THR A 177 4.34 20.51 -18.26
N GLN A 178 4.84 21.23 -19.26
CA GLN A 178 4.86 20.80 -20.67
C GLN A 178 6.28 20.82 -21.26
N ASN A 179 7.30 20.91 -20.39
CA ASN A 179 8.72 20.94 -20.71
C ASN A 179 9.52 20.26 -19.59
N SER A 180 10.73 19.83 -19.94
CA SER A 180 11.52 18.87 -19.19
C SER A 180 12.18 19.39 -17.92
N LEU A 181 11.92 18.70 -16.82
CA LEU A 181 12.71 18.77 -15.60
C LEU A 181 14.12 18.20 -15.86
N LEU A 182 15.15 19.03 -15.69
CA LEU A 182 16.58 18.65 -15.75
C LEU A 182 17.07 17.95 -17.05
N GLY A 183 16.29 17.99 -18.14
CA GLY A 183 16.62 17.28 -19.40
C GLY A 183 16.16 15.82 -19.45
N LEU A 184 15.43 15.36 -18.42
CA LEU A 184 14.74 14.07 -18.37
C LEU A 184 13.56 14.07 -19.36
N TYR A 185 13.37 13.02 -20.15
CA TYR A 185 12.36 13.03 -21.21
C TYR A 185 10.95 13.02 -20.61
N ASP A 186 10.22 14.11 -20.82
CA ASP A 186 8.94 14.45 -20.20
C ASP A 186 7.80 13.66 -20.83
N TRP A 187 6.95 13.00 -20.04
CA TRP A 187 5.83 12.21 -20.56
C TRP A 187 4.74 13.13 -21.14
N ASN A 188 4.15 12.73 -22.27
CA ASN A 188 2.93 13.36 -22.76
C ASN A 188 1.74 12.87 -21.92
N THR A 189 1.46 13.55 -20.82
CA THR A 189 0.48 13.16 -19.81
C THR A 189 -0.97 13.33 -20.27
N GLN A 190 -1.23 14.14 -21.29
CA GLN A 190 -2.53 14.23 -21.98
C GLN A 190 -2.83 12.98 -22.84
N ASN A 191 -1.82 12.20 -23.21
CA ASN A 191 -1.96 11.05 -24.10
C ASN A 191 -2.56 9.85 -23.36
N GLU A 192 -3.76 9.43 -23.75
CA GLU A 192 -4.48 8.30 -23.13
C GLU A 192 -3.67 6.99 -23.14
N TYR A 193 -2.84 6.74 -24.17
CA TYR A 193 -1.96 5.56 -24.21
C TYR A 193 -0.85 5.62 -23.14
N VAL A 194 -0.34 6.81 -22.83
CA VAL A 194 0.62 7.03 -21.74
C VAL A 194 -0.07 6.83 -20.40
N GLN A 195 -1.25 7.43 -20.21
CA GLN A 195 -2.04 7.29 -18.98
C GLN A 195 -2.35 5.82 -18.67
N GLN A 196 -2.78 5.01 -19.65
CA GLN A 196 -3.06 3.59 -19.43
C GLN A 196 -1.78 2.77 -19.21
N TYR A 197 -0.69 3.06 -19.92
CA TYR A 197 0.61 2.41 -19.71
C TYR A 197 1.11 2.59 -18.28
N LEU A 198 1.10 3.84 -17.77
CA LEU A 198 1.53 4.15 -16.41
C LEU A 198 0.54 3.64 -15.35
N LEU A 199 -0.78 3.68 -15.62
CA LEU A 199 -1.80 3.12 -14.72
C LEU A 199 -1.64 1.60 -14.55
N ASN A 200 -1.29 0.88 -15.62
CA ASN A 200 -1.10 -0.58 -15.55
C ASN A 200 0.10 -0.96 -14.67
N PHE A 201 1.18 -0.17 -14.69
CA PHE A 201 2.31 -0.34 -13.75
C PHE A 201 1.87 -0.16 -12.29
N LEU A 202 1.08 0.88 -11.98
CA LEU A 202 0.56 1.08 -10.61
C LEU A 202 -0.36 -0.06 -10.19
N LYS A 203 -1.23 -0.54 -11.09
CA LYS A 203 -2.11 -1.69 -10.84
C LYS A 203 -1.35 -2.99 -10.62
N GLN A 204 -0.24 -3.22 -11.34
CA GLN A 204 0.64 -4.35 -11.07
C GLN A 204 1.29 -4.23 -9.69
N ALA A 205 1.79 -3.04 -9.32
CA ALA A 205 2.35 -2.83 -7.98
C ALA A 205 1.33 -3.08 -6.86
N VAL A 206 0.06 -2.69 -7.03
CA VAL A 206 -1.03 -2.99 -6.09
C VAL A 206 -1.35 -4.50 -6.07
N ALA A 207 -1.40 -5.16 -7.21
CA ALA A 207 -1.60 -6.63 -7.30
C ALA A 207 -0.45 -7.41 -6.64
N ASP A 208 0.77 -6.88 -6.68
CA ASP A 208 1.96 -7.40 -6.01
C ASP A 208 2.02 -7.06 -4.51
N GLY A 209 1.05 -6.28 -4.00
CA GLY A 209 0.87 -5.97 -2.57
C GLY A 209 1.26 -4.56 -2.13
N ALA A 210 1.39 -3.59 -3.03
CA ALA A 210 1.53 -2.17 -2.65
C ALA A 210 0.21 -1.59 -2.15
N ASP A 211 0.24 -0.90 -1.01
CA ASP A 211 -0.92 -0.22 -0.43
C ASP A 211 -1.02 1.26 -0.80
N GLY A 212 0.05 1.87 -1.33
CA GLY A 212 0.06 3.30 -1.63
C GLY A 212 1.15 3.79 -2.58
N PHE A 213 1.05 5.08 -2.93
CA PHE A 213 1.98 5.75 -3.85
C PHE A 213 2.43 7.14 -3.38
N ARG A 214 3.73 7.43 -3.53
CA ARG A 214 4.31 8.78 -3.56
C ARG A 214 4.58 9.11 -5.02
N TYR A 215 3.91 10.11 -5.57
CA TYR A 215 4.14 10.55 -6.95
C TYR A 215 5.30 11.54 -7.01
N ASP A 216 6.40 11.13 -7.64
CA ASP A 216 7.58 11.96 -7.90
C ASP A 216 7.24 13.17 -8.75
N ALA A 217 7.87 14.32 -8.45
CA ALA A 217 7.76 15.55 -9.23
C ALA A 217 6.31 15.98 -9.57
N ALA A 218 5.29 15.57 -8.80
CA ALA A 218 3.87 15.66 -9.18
C ALA A 218 3.39 17.07 -9.58
N LYS A 219 4.05 18.12 -9.06
CA LYS A 219 3.85 19.52 -9.50
C LYS A 219 4.03 19.72 -11.01
N HIS A 220 4.86 18.91 -11.67
CA HIS A 220 5.17 18.98 -13.08
C HIS A 220 4.13 18.29 -13.97
N ILE A 221 3.18 17.51 -13.43
CA ILE A 221 2.08 16.96 -14.22
C ILE A 221 0.82 17.81 -14.01
N GLU A 222 0.26 18.32 -15.10
CA GLU A 222 -0.88 19.26 -15.07
C GLU A 222 -2.15 18.70 -14.40
N LEU A 223 -2.96 19.58 -13.84
CA LEU A 223 -4.21 19.24 -13.15
C LEU A 223 -5.38 19.04 -14.14
N PRO A 224 -6.43 18.30 -13.77
CA PRO A 224 -7.63 18.15 -14.60
C PRO A 224 -8.22 19.51 -15.03
N GLY A 225 -8.32 19.73 -16.34
CA GLY A 225 -8.75 20.99 -16.93
C GLY A 225 -7.64 21.99 -17.26
N GLU A 226 -6.40 21.77 -16.79
CA GLU A 226 -5.21 22.38 -17.38
C GLU A 226 -4.85 21.65 -18.68
N TYR A 227 -4.52 22.41 -19.74
CA TYR A 227 -3.98 21.96 -21.04
C TYR A 227 -4.69 20.80 -21.77
N GLY A 228 -5.91 20.47 -21.36
CA GLY A 228 -6.71 19.38 -21.94
C GLY A 228 -6.49 18.01 -21.29
N SER A 229 -5.78 17.94 -20.17
CA SER A 229 -5.47 16.68 -19.50
C SER A 229 -6.59 16.13 -18.62
N ASN A 230 -6.54 14.81 -18.44
CA ASN A 230 -7.32 14.06 -17.45
C ASN A 230 -6.41 13.15 -16.59
N PHE A 231 -5.07 13.30 -16.67
CA PHE A 231 -4.08 12.36 -16.15
C PHE A 231 -4.38 11.89 -14.72
N TRP A 232 -4.48 12.82 -13.76
CA TRP A 232 -4.69 12.45 -12.35
C TRP A 232 -6.00 11.71 -12.08
N ASN A 233 -7.09 12.01 -12.81
CA ASN A 233 -8.35 11.28 -12.66
C ASN A 233 -8.26 9.83 -13.14
N VAL A 234 -7.31 9.51 -14.03
CA VAL A 234 -7.03 8.15 -14.50
C VAL A 234 -6.02 7.45 -13.58
N ILE A 235 -4.91 8.13 -13.26
CA ILE A 235 -3.77 7.58 -12.51
C ILE A 235 -4.10 7.27 -11.05
N LEU A 236 -4.94 8.08 -10.40
CA LEU A 236 -5.38 7.83 -9.02
C LEU A 236 -6.31 6.60 -8.89
N ASN A 237 -6.91 6.14 -10.00
CA ASN A 237 -7.78 4.95 -10.07
C ASN A 237 -6.97 3.64 -10.21
N ASN A 238 -5.91 3.52 -9.41
CA ASN A 238 -4.98 2.39 -9.37
C ASN A 238 -5.37 1.29 -8.35
N GLY A 239 -6.16 1.64 -7.33
CA GLY A 239 -6.66 0.71 -6.30
C GLY A 239 -6.00 0.83 -4.92
N SER A 240 -5.04 1.74 -4.72
CA SER A 240 -4.31 1.87 -3.44
C SER A 240 -5.09 2.59 -2.33
N GLU A 241 -4.77 2.27 -1.07
CA GLU A 241 -5.38 2.82 0.15
C GLU A 241 -4.99 4.28 0.39
N PHE A 242 -3.70 4.61 0.21
CA PHE A 242 -3.17 5.96 0.44
C PHE A 242 -2.31 6.44 -0.74
N GLN A 243 -2.42 7.71 -1.11
CA GLN A 243 -1.66 8.29 -2.23
C GLN A 243 -1.37 9.77 -1.98
N TYR A 244 -0.15 10.20 -2.33
CA TYR A 244 0.27 11.58 -2.19
C TYR A 244 1.25 12.04 -3.27
N GLY A 245 1.24 13.33 -3.59
CA GLY A 245 2.12 13.93 -4.59
C GLY A 245 3.20 14.81 -3.98
N GLU A 246 4.39 14.78 -4.58
CA GLU A 246 5.41 15.79 -4.31
C GLU A 246 5.07 17.13 -4.97
N ILE A 247 4.67 18.08 -4.13
CA ILE A 247 4.40 19.46 -4.49
C ILE A 247 5.39 20.33 -3.73
N LEU A 248 6.60 20.52 -4.30
CA LEU A 248 7.57 21.49 -3.76
C LEU A 248 7.02 22.90 -3.99
N GLN A 249 6.59 23.54 -2.90
CA GLN A 249 5.75 24.74 -2.92
C GLN A 249 6.44 25.96 -3.53
N ASP A 250 5.73 26.61 -4.45
CA ASP A 250 6.10 27.90 -5.05
C ASP A 250 4.82 28.64 -5.52
N SER A 251 4.99 29.81 -6.14
CA SER A 251 3.91 30.67 -6.61
C SER A 251 3.00 30.09 -7.71
N ILE A 252 3.35 28.97 -8.34
CA ILE A 252 2.54 28.27 -9.36
C ILE A 252 2.17 26.83 -8.98
N SER A 253 2.61 26.36 -7.81
CA SER A 253 2.51 24.95 -7.40
C SER A 253 1.08 24.44 -7.14
N ASN A 254 0.11 25.35 -6.98
CA ASN A 254 -1.33 25.08 -6.92
C ASN A 254 -1.72 24.00 -5.90
N GLU A 255 -1.24 24.14 -4.66
CA GLU A 255 -1.41 23.16 -3.59
C GLU A 255 -2.88 22.79 -3.35
N ALA A 256 -3.78 23.79 -3.41
CA ALA A 256 -5.21 23.60 -3.25
C ALA A 256 -5.88 22.80 -4.39
N GLY A 257 -5.26 22.73 -5.57
CA GLY A 257 -5.70 21.89 -6.69
C GLY A 257 -5.34 20.42 -6.46
N TYR A 258 -4.06 20.13 -6.20
CA TYR A 258 -3.61 18.76 -5.90
C TYR A 258 -4.22 18.20 -4.62
N GLY A 259 -4.36 19.04 -3.57
CA GLY A 259 -4.93 18.66 -2.27
C GLY A 259 -6.43 18.30 -2.26
N GLN A 260 -7.13 18.50 -3.40
CA GLN A 260 -8.49 17.98 -3.63
C GLN A 260 -8.50 16.56 -4.21
N LEU A 261 -7.39 16.12 -4.82
CA LEU A 261 -7.27 14.84 -5.52
C LEU A 261 -6.50 13.79 -4.70
N MET A 262 -5.48 14.24 -3.97
CA MET A 262 -4.52 13.41 -3.23
C MET A 262 -4.02 14.15 -1.98
N SER A 263 -3.21 13.49 -1.14
CA SER A 263 -2.43 14.21 -0.12
C SER A 263 -1.20 14.88 -0.77
N ILE A 264 -0.60 15.90 -0.15
CA ILE A 264 0.55 16.62 -0.74
C ILE A 264 1.64 16.95 0.29
N THR A 265 2.87 17.15 -0.17
CA THR A 265 4.02 17.50 0.68
C THR A 265 3.98 18.94 1.20
N ALA A 266 4.10 19.13 2.53
CA ALA A 266 4.20 20.46 3.15
C ALA A 266 5.66 20.98 3.17
N SER A 267 6.25 21.23 2.00
CA SER A 267 7.69 21.52 1.88
C SER A 267 8.15 22.75 2.68
N ASN A 268 7.32 23.80 2.72
CA ASN A 268 7.63 25.04 3.45
C ASN A 268 7.57 24.86 4.97
N TYR A 269 6.71 23.95 5.47
CA TYR A 269 6.69 23.58 6.88
C TYR A 269 7.97 22.84 7.28
N GLY A 270 8.44 21.91 6.44
CA GLY A 270 9.75 21.26 6.65
C GLY A 270 10.89 22.27 6.73
N GLN A 271 10.94 23.26 5.83
CA GLN A 271 11.92 24.34 5.90
C GLN A 271 11.79 25.17 7.21
N GLN A 272 10.57 25.48 7.63
CA GLN A 272 10.30 26.20 8.87
C GLN A 272 10.78 25.42 10.12
N ILE A 273 10.63 24.10 10.12
CA ILE A 273 11.16 23.21 11.18
C ILE A 273 12.70 23.22 11.15
N ARG A 274 13.35 23.17 9.97
CA ARG A 274 14.81 23.30 9.86
C ARG A 274 15.32 24.65 10.40
N TYR A 275 14.61 25.75 10.14
CA TYR A 275 14.93 27.06 10.76
C TYR A 275 14.76 27.04 12.28
N ALA A 276 13.67 26.47 12.80
CA ALA A 276 13.43 26.36 14.24
C ALA A 276 14.52 25.55 14.99
N LEU A 277 15.02 24.48 14.36
CA LEU A 277 16.15 23.69 14.87
C LEU A 277 17.46 24.49 14.85
N LYS A 278 17.73 25.20 13.76
CA LYS A 278 18.94 26.00 13.55
C LYS A 278 19.05 27.19 14.51
N ASP A 279 17.94 27.92 14.69
CA ASP A 279 17.83 29.05 15.61
C ASP A 279 17.61 28.62 17.06
N ARG A 280 17.37 27.30 17.28
CA ARG A 280 17.08 26.67 18.57
C ARG A 280 15.90 27.34 19.31
N ARG A 281 14.90 27.75 18.54
CA ARG A 281 13.74 28.53 18.98
C ARG A 281 12.54 28.26 18.07
N VAL A 282 11.35 28.09 18.63
CA VAL A 282 10.10 28.03 17.87
C VAL A 282 8.97 28.73 18.61
N ALA A 283 8.33 29.71 17.96
CA ALA A 283 7.08 30.27 18.46
C ALA A 283 5.93 29.29 18.23
N ALA A 284 5.04 29.13 19.21
CA ALA A 284 3.90 28.20 19.13
C ALA A 284 3.01 28.42 17.88
N GLY A 285 2.72 29.68 17.55
CA GLY A 285 1.96 30.02 16.33
C GLY A 285 2.72 29.74 15.02
N ASN A 286 4.06 29.72 15.07
CA ASN A 286 4.87 29.29 13.94
C ASN A 286 4.78 27.77 13.78
N LEU A 287 4.96 27.01 14.87
CA LEU A 287 4.86 25.53 14.84
C LEU A 287 3.44 25.06 14.47
N ALA A 288 2.40 25.77 14.87
CA ALA A 288 1.02 25.41 14.54
C ALA A 288 0.68 25.59 13.04
N ASN A 289 1.35 26.51 12.33
CA ASN A 289 1.05 26.85 10.94
C ASN A 289 1.78 25.91 9.96
N TYR A 290 1.03 25.08 9.24
CA TYR A 290 1.54 24.11 8.25
C TYR A 290 2.08 24.73 6.94
N GLN A 291 2.11 26.06 6.78
CA GLN A 291 2.63 26.76 5.59
C GLN A 291 2.01 26.38 4.23
N VAL A 292 0.87 25.67 4.22
CA VAL A 292 0.09 25.33 3.04
C VAL A 292 -1.27 26.03 3.14
N SER A 293 -1.71 26.66 2.04
CA SER A 293 -2.98 27.37 1.97
C SER A 293 -4.03 26.55 1.19
N GLY A 294 -5.29 26.60 1.60
CA GLY A 294 -6.41 25.99 0.88
C GLY A 294 -6.52 24.46 0.95
N VAL A 295 -5.65 23.78 1.71
CA VAL A 295 -5.66 22.33 1.91
C VAL A 295 -5.96 22.03 3.38
N ASP A 296 -6.79 21.01 3.67
CA ASP A 296 -6.95 20.52 5.05
C ASP A 296 -5.62 19.87 5.50
N PRO A 297 -5.04 20.23 6.66
CA PRO A 297 -3.80 19.62 7.15
C PRO A 297 -3.80 18.08 7.24
N ALA A 298 -4.98 17.43 7.27
CA ALA A 298 -5.10 15.97 7.20
C ALA A 298 -4.72 15.40 5.81
N ASN A 299 -4.69 16.21 4.76
CA ASN A 299 -4.20 15.86 3.42
C ASN A 299 -2.73 16.30 3.22
N LEU A 300 -1.96 16.53 4.27
CA LEU A 300 -0.55 16.90 4.17
C LEU A 300 0.38 15.76 4.58
N VAL A 301 1.49 15.60 3.86
CA VAL A 301 2.64 14.80 4.28
C VAL A 301 3.72 15.74 4.81
N LEU A 302 4.18 15.47 6.03
CA LEU A 302 5.09 16.32 6.79
C LEU A 302 6.49 15.71 6.83
N TRP A 303 7.53 16.52 6.88
CA TRP A 303 8.90 16.05 7.12
C TRP A 303 9.73 17.09 7.90
N VAL A 304 10.85 16.63 8.47
CA VAL A 304 11.96 17.52 8.90
C VAL A 304 12.83 17.86 7.69
N GLU A 305 13.09 16.86 6.85
CA GLU A 305 13.86 16.93 5.61
C GLU A 305 13.31 15.90 4.60
N SER A 306 13.40 16.23 3.31
CA SER A 306 13.23 15.24 2.24
C SER A 306 14.58 14.67 1.82
N HIS A 307 14.56 13.57 1.07
CA HIS A 307 15.77 12.95 0.53
C HIS A 307 16.57 13.94 -0.32
N ASP A 308 15.91 14.75 -1.17
CA ASP A 308 16.52 15.86 -1.91
C ASP A 308 17.30 16.82 -1.02
N THR A 309 16.65 17.39 0.00
CA THR A 309 17.25 18.42 0.85
C THR A 309 18.49 17.91 1.60
N TYR A 310 18.61 16.59 1.75
CA TYR A 310 19.77 15.94 2.32
C TYR A 310 20.81 15.54 1.27
N ALA A 311 20.41 14.95 0.13
CA ALA A 311 21.27 14.20 -0.77
C ALA A 311 21.71 14.95 -2.03
N ASN A 312 21.02 16.03 -2.42
CA ASN A 312 21.46 16.92 -3.50
C ASN A 312 22.75 17.69 -3.12
N ASP A 313 23.39 18.33 -4.11
CA ASP A 313 24.69 19.00 -3.92
C ASP A 313 24.61 20.30 -3.09
N ASP A 314 23.43 20.90 -2.98
CA ASP A 314 23.12 22.10 -2.18
C ASP A 314 23.14 21.86 -0.66
N GLN A 315 22.81 20.64 -0.22
CA GLN A 315 22.96 20.15 1.16
C GLN A 315 22.17 20.95 2.21
N GLU A 316 20.95 21.37 1.84
CA GLU A 316 20.09 22.26 2.66
C GLU A 316 19.83 21.75 4.09
N SER A 317 19.70 20.43 4.26
CA SER A 317 19.38 19.76 5.53
C SER A 317 20.54 18.94 6.12
N THR A 318 21.56 18.62 5.32
CA THR A 318 22.66 17.71 5.68
C THR A 318 23.44 18.17 6.92
N TRP A 319 23.44 19.47 7.23
CA TRP A 319 24.07 20.06 8.41
C TRP A 319 23.51 19.54 9.73
N MET A 320 22.25 19.09 9.78
CA MET A 320 21.60 18.61 11.00
C MET A 320 22.27 17.36 11.56
N SER A 321 22.29 17.27 12.89
CA SER A 321 22.69 16.08 13.64
C SER A 321 21.49 15.17 13.94
N ASP A 322 21.73 13.92 14.33
CA ASP A 322 20.70 13.02 14.85
C ASP A 322 19.92 13.60 16.05
N GLU A 323 20.53 14.51 16.81
CA GLU A 323 19.89 15.24 17.90
C GLU A 323 18.86 16.25 17.35
N ASP A 324 19.21 17.00 16.29
CA ASP A 324 18.27 17.89 15.61
C ASP A 324 17.11 17.11 14.97
N ILE A 325 17.37 15.95 14.37
CA ILE A 325 16.33 15.10 13.78
C ILE A 325 15.37 14.54 14.83
N ARG A 326 15.85 14.08 16.00
CA ARG A 326 14.97 13.66 17.11
C ARG A 326 14.02 14.78 17.55
N LEU A 327 14.54 16.01 17.69
CA LEU A 327 13.76 17.18 18.12
C LEU A 327 12.79 17.65 17.04
N GLY A 328 13.20 17.64 15.76
CA GLY A 328 12.34 17.94 14.63
C GLY A 328 11.20 16.94 14.49
N TRP A 329 11.52 15.64 14.61
CA TRP A 329 10.55 14.55 14.59
C TRP A 329 9.53 14.68 15.72
N ALA A 330 10.00 14.92 16.94
CA ALA A 330 9.14 15.18 18.10
C ALA A 330 8.16 16.34 17.87
N MET A 331 8.58 17.41 17.17
CA MET A 331 7.70 18.55 16.86
C MET A 331 6.67 18.26 15.75
N ILE A 332 7.04 17.53 14.69
CA ILE A 332 6.11 17.25 13.57
C ILE A 332 5.20 16.03 13.80
N THR A 333 5.67 15.04 14.56
CA THR A 333 4.94 13.79 14.77
C THR A 333 4.07 13.83 16.02
N ALA A 334 4.26 14.80 16.93
CA ALA A 334 3.27 15.09 17.98
C ALA A 334 1.97 15.73 17.44
N ARG A 335 1.97 16.26 16.21
CA ARG A 335 0.84 16.99 15.59
C ARG A 335 -0.42 16.14 15.48
N ALA A 336 -1.59 16.78 15.47
CA ALA A 336 -2.89 16.11 15.30
C ALA A 336 -3.35 15.90 13.86
N LYS A 337 -2.64 16.46 12.88
CA LYS A 337 -2.94 16.32 11.46
C LYS A 337 -1.64 16.28 10.65
N GLY A 338 -1.74 15.68 9.48
CA GLY A 338 -0.65 15.49 8.55
C GLY A 338 0.15 14.23 8.87
N THR A 339 0.44 13.44 7.83
CA THR A 339 1.12 12.14 7.91
C THR A 339 2.64 12.38 7.98
N PRO A 340 3.34 12.04 9.08
CA PRO A 340 4.77 12.33 9.20
C PRO A 340 5.65 11.30 8.46
N LEU A 341 6.57 11.79 7.65
CA LEU A 341 7.54 11.01 6.85
C LEU A 341 8.95 11.11 7.47
N PHE A 342 9.46 10.00 7.98
CA PHE A 342 10.82 9.92 8.54
C PHE A 342 11.83 9.57 7.45
N PHE A 343 12.83 10.43 7.22
CA PHE A 343 13.89 10.15 6.25
C PHE A 343 14.99 9.24 6.85
N SER A 344 15.13 8.02 6.33
CA SER A 344 16.25 7.14 6.71
C SER A 344 17.56 7.60 6.06
N ARG A 345 18.41 8.26 6.84
CA ARG A 345 19.73 8.75 6.41
C ARG A 345 20.71 7.60 6.15
N PRO A 346 21.71 7.78 5.26
CA PRO A 346 22.90 6.92 5.17
C PRO A 346 23.60 6.67 6.50
N VAL A 347 24.28 5.52 6.65
CA VAL A 347 25.00 5.16 7.87
C VAL A 347 26.13 6.16 8.15
N GLY A 348 26.12 6.75 9.35
CA GLY A 348 27.06 7.81 9.75
C GLY A 348 26.86 9.17 9.06
N GLY A 349 25.80 9.33 8.25
CA GLY A 349 25.47 10.56 7.55
C GLY A 349 24.88 11.66 8.45
N GLY A 350 25.03 12.92 8.04
CA GLY A 350 24.66 14.12 8.80
C GLY A 350 25.85 14.97 9.19
N ASN A 351 25.62 16.00 10.03
CA ASN A 351 26.64 16.96 10.48
C ASN A 351 27.44 17.60 9.30
N GLY A 352 26.79 17.77 8.14
CA GLY A 352 27.40 18.30 6.91
C GLY A 352 28.02 17.25 5.98
N THR A 353 27.89 15.95 6.27
CA THR A 353 28.39 14.85 5.41
C THR A 353 27.24 14.02 4.87
N ARG A 354 27.03 14.03 3.53
CA ARG A 354 25.99 13.22 2.87
C ARG A 354 26.26 11.72 2.91
N PHE A 355 27.42 11.33 2.39
CA PHE A 355 27.78 9.95 2.09
C PHE A 355 29.15 9.65 2.68
N THR A 356 29.18 8.79 3.70
CA THR A 356 30.39 8.39 4.43
C THR A 356 31.16 7.24 3.77
N GLY A 357 30.49 6.48 2.88
CA GLY A 357 30.96 5.19 2.39
C GLY A 357 30.79 4.03 3.39
N GLN A 358 30.08 4.23 4.51
CA GLN A 358 29.80 3.16 5.50
C GLN A 358 28.61 2.27 5.10
N SER A 359 27.75 2.73 4.18
CA SER A 359 26.73 1.93 3.51
C SER A 359 26.60 2.32 2.04
N GLN A 360 25.94 1.47 1.25
CA GLN A 360 25.68 1.61 -0.18
C GLN A 360 24.17 1.45 -0.48
N ILE A 361 23.76 1.74 -1.72
CA ILE A 361 22.39 1.52 -2.21
C ILE A 361 22.07 0.03 -2.14
N GLY A 362 20.98 -0.30 -1.46
CA GLY A 362 20.55 -1.64 -1.13
C GLY A 362 20.63 -1.91 0.38
N ASP A 363 21.59 -1.31 1.09
CA ASP A 363 21.76 -1.48 2.53
C ASP A 363 20.72 -0.69 3.35
N ALA A 364 20.68 -0.92 4.66
CA ALA A 364 19.90 -0.10 5.58
C ALA A 364 20.55 1.27 5.83
N GLY A 365 19.73 2.24 6.24
CA GLY A 365 20.17 3.53 6.75
C GLY A 365 20.67 3.45 8.19
N SER A 366 20.91 4.62 8.81
CA SER A 366 21.28 4.68 10.22
C SER A 366 20.13 4.23 11.13
N ASP A 367 20.47 3.64 12.28
CA ASP A 367 19.53 3.12 13.28
C ASP A 367 18.63 4.18 13.93
N LEU A 368 18.73 5.45 13.52
CA LEU A 368 17.92 6.56 14.03
C LEU A 368 16.41 6.35 13.82
N TYR A 369 16.00 5.59 12.79
CA TYR A 369 14.59 5.25 12.56
C TYR A 369 13.98 4.44 13.72
N LYS A 370 14.80 3.67 14.45
CA LYS A 370 14.41 2.86 15.61
C LYS A 370 14.97 3.40 16.93
N ASP A 371 15.40 4.65 16.96
CA ASP A 371 15.81 5.34 18.20
C ASP A 371 14.65 5.41 19.19
N ALA A 372 14.95 5.26 20.49
CA ALA A 372 13.94 5.28 21.55
C ALA A 372 13.05 6.54 21.52
N THR A 373 13.60 7.70 21.15
CA THR A 373 12.84 8.96 21.00
C THR A 373 11.88 8.89 19.80
N VAL A 374 12.36 8.40 18.66
CA VAL A 374 11.57 8.27 17.43
C VAL A 374 10.44 7.26 17.65
N ALA A 375 10.75 6.10 18.24
CA ALA A 375 9.79 5.06 18.57
C ALA A 375 8.73 5.52 19.60
N ALA A 376 9.13 6.24 20.64
CA ALA A 376 8.19 6.79 21.64
C ALA A 376 7.24 7.83 21.02
N VAL A 377 7.75 8.72 20.17
CA VAL A 377 6.94 9.74 19.47
C VAL A 377 6.01 9.11 18.43
N ASN A 378 6.44 8.07 17.72
CA ASN A 378 5.57 7.30 16.80
C ASN A 378 4.41 6.63 17.55
N LYS A 379 4.71 5.95 18.66
CA LYS A 379 3.68 5.33 19.52
C LYS A 379 2.73 6.36 20.13
N PHE A 380 3.25 7.54 20.50
CA PHE A 380 2.42 8.68 20.91
C PHE A 380 1.47 9.15 19.80
N HIS A 381 1.94 9.31 18.56
CA HIS A 381 1.09 9.72 17.43
C HIS A 381 -0.09 8.76 17.26
N ASN A 382 0.20 7.46 17.17
CA ASN A 382 -0.78 6.39 17.03
C ASN A 382 -1.76 6.33 18.22
N ALA A 383 -1.28 6.50 19.46
CA ALA A 383 -2.11 6.50 20.66
C ALA A 383 -2.98 7.76 20.82
N MET A 384 -2.73 8.81 20.04
CA MET A 384 -3.44 10.09 20.08
C MET A 384 -4.32 10.34 18.85
N VAL A 385 -4.52 9.36 17.96
CA VAL A 385 -5.43 9.48 16.81
C VAL A 385 -6.82 9.95 17.28
N GLY A 386 -7.38 10.93 16.57
CA GLY A 386 -8.64 11.59 16.92
C GLY A 386 -8.57 12.68 18.02
N GLU A 387 -7.48 12.78 18.79
CA GLU A 387 -7.35 13.81 19.84
C GLU A 387 -6.97 15.18 19.29
N SER A 388 -7.63 16.23 19.81
CA SER A 388 -7.39 17.63 19.44
C SER A 388 -5.99 18.13 19.85
N GLU A 389 -5.43 19.06 19.11
CA GLU A 389 -4.12 19.66 19.35
C GLU A 389 -4.20 20.98 20.14
N TYR A 390 -3.24 21.20 21.05
CA TYR A 390 -2.92 22.52 21.58
C TYR A 390 -1.39 22.70 21.65
N ILE A 391 -0.85 23.67 20.90
CA ILE A 391 0.58 23.98 20.84
C ILE A 391 0.87 25.26 21.59
N ARG A 392 1.89 25.25 22.45
CA ARG A 392 2.34 26.42 23.22
C ARG A 392 3.82 26.35 23.58
N ASN A 393 4.34 27.48 24.05
CA ASN A 393 5.66 27.57 24.68
C ASN A 393 5.47 27.62 26.20
N PRO A 394 5.77 26.53 26.95
CA PRO A 394 5.58 26.51 28.39
C PRO A 394 6.50 27.55 29.07
N ASN A 395 6.05 28.10 30.18
CA ASN A 395 6.66 29.27 30.86
C ASN A 395 6.77 30.54 29.97
N GLY A 396 6.24 30.54 28.73
CA GLY A 396 6.47 31.59 27.73
C GLY A 396 7.84 31.52 27.03
N ASP A 397 8.56 30.40 27.16
CA ASP A 397 9.93 30.25 26.64
C ASP A 397 9.93 29.58 25.25
N GLU A 398 10.17 30.35 24.19
CA GLU A 398 10.24 29.84 22.81
C GLU A 398 11.41 28.88 22.54
N GLN A 399 12.31 28.65 23.49
CA GLN A 399 13.31 27.58 23.41
C GLN A 399 12.73 26.19 23.77
N VAL A 400 11.47 26.15 24.23
CA VAL A 400 10.73 24.92 24.53
C VAL A 400 9.40 24.92 23.78
N ALA A 401 9.08 23.83 23.09
CA ALA A 401 7.75 23.59 22.54
C ALA A 401 7.00 22.56 23.40
N MET A 402 5.70 22.73 23.57
CA MET A 402 4.80 21.72 24.14
C MET A 402 3.61 21.53 23.20
N ILE A 403 3.38 20.30 22.78
CA ILE A 403 2.30 19.88 21.89
C ILE A 403 1.40 18.92 22.67
N GLU A 404 0.24 19.41 23.09
CA GLU A 404 -0.72 18.67 23.92
C GLU A 404 -1.81 18.05 23.05
N ARG A 405 -2.19 16.81 23.36
CA ARG A 405 -3.18 16.00 22.65
C ARG A 405 -4.34 15.64 23.58
N GLY A 406 -5.46 16.31 23.33
CA GLY A 406 -6.64 16.29 24.20
C GLY A 406 -6.27 16.67 25.64
N SER A 407 -6.65 15.80 26.57
CA SER A 407 -6.15 15.78 27.95
C SER A 407 -5.37 14.49 28.27
N LYS A 408 -4.95 13.75 27.23
CA LYS A 408 -4.40 12.38 27.36
C LYS A 408 -2.87 12.35 27.35
N GLY A 409 -2.23 13.20 26.55
CA GLY A 409 -0.79 13.19 26.38
C GLY A 409 -0.21 14.52 25.88
N ALA A 410 1.09 14.68 26.02
CA ALA A 410 1.85 15.80 25.50
C ALA A 410 3.28 15.38 25.11
N VAL A 411 3.81 15.97 24.05
CA VAL A 411 5.25 15.94 23.72
C VAL A 411 5.85 17.30 24.02
N ILE A 412 6.99 17.31 24.71
CA ILE A 412 7.71 18.53 25.11
C ILE A 412 9.12 18.47 24.55
N VAL A 413 9.56 19.52 23.85
CA VAL A 413 10.83 19.54 23.09
C VAL A 413 11.67 20.72 23.57
N ASN A 414 12.86 20.44 24.13
CA ASN A 414 13.83 21.44 24.54
C ASN A 414 14.89 21.64 23.45
N LEU A 415 14.90 22.80 22.79
CA LEU A 415 15.76 23.07 21.63
C LEU A 415 17.20 23.46 21.98
N VAL A 416 17.51 23.73 23.26
CA VAL A 416 18.79 24.30 23.69
C VAL A 416 19.65 23.40 24.57
N SER A 417 20.96 23.67 24.56
CA SER A 417 21.98 23.01 25.38
C SER A 417 21.95 23.48 26.84
N GLY A 418 20.90 23.10 27.56
CA GLY A 418 20.74 23.26 29.01
C GLY A 418 19.39 22.71 29.47
N ASP A 419 19.34 22.07 30.65
CA ASP A 419 18.10 21.55 31.22
C ASP A 419 17.08 22.69 31.48
N LYS A 420 15.80 22.40 31.24
CA LYS A 420 14.68 23.33 31.40
C LYS A 420 13.72 22.78 32.45
N TYR A 421 13.30 23.63 33.39
CA TYR A 421 12.30 23.28 34.39
C TYR A 421 10.94 23.87 34.02
N LEU A 422 9.88 23.06 34.09
CA LEU A 422 8.51 23.49 33.82
C LEU A 422 7.77 23.79 35.14
N ASP A 423 7.09 24.93 35.17
CA ASP A 423 5.97 25.21 36.07
C ASP A 423 5.00 26.07 35.27
N SER A 424 4.10 25.41 34.55
CA SER A 424 3.16 26.04 33.61
C SER A 424 1.83 25.30 33.62
N GLU A 425 0.82 25.93 33.04
CA GLU A 425 -0.52 25.41 32.78
C GLU A 425 -0.44 24.12 31.94
N THR A 426 -1.50 23.33 31.86
CA THR A 426 -1.62 22.20 30.92
C THR A 426 -3.08 21.78 30.76
N ASN A 427 -3.41 21.17 29.62
CA ASN A 427 -4.68 20.51 29.37
C ASN A 427 -4.68 19.03 29.81
N LEU A 428 -3.52 18.46 30.18
CA LEU A 428 -3.43 17.12 30.75
C LEU A 428 -4.30 16.97 31.99
N ALA A 429 -4.79 15.75 32.23
CA ALA A 429 -5.47 15.41 33.47
C ALA A 429 -4.48 15.42 34.67
N ASP A 430 -5.01 15.66 35.87
CA ASP A 430 -4.23 15.57 37.11
C ASP A 430 -3.71 14.14 37.33
N GLY A 431 -2.40 13.98 37.57
CA GLY A 431 -1.72 12.69 37.67
C GLY A 431 -0.19 12.80 37.63
N THR A 432 0.49 11.66 37.76
CA THR A 432 1.95 11.55 37.54
C THR A 432 2.20 10.80 36.24
N TYR A 433 2.84 11.47 35.28
CA TYR A 433 3.19 10.92 33.98
C TYR A 433 4.66 10.51 33.95
N THR A 434 4.95 9.35 33.39
CA THR A 434 6.32 8.89 33.12
C THR A 434 6.69 9.21 31.68
N ASP A 435 7.84 9.86 31.48
CA ASP A 435 8.43 10.06 30.17
C ASP A 435 8.82 8.73 29.52
N GLN A 436 8.23 8.44 28.37
CA GLN A 436 8.43 7.21 27.61
C GLN A 436 9.83 7.08 26.99
N VAL A 437 10.65 8.13 27.05
CA VAL A 437 12.05 8.12 26.57
C VAL A 437 13.06 7.92 27.72
N SER A 438 12.97 8.71 28.79
CA SER A 438 13.98 8.74 29.87
C SER A 438 13.50 8.22 31.23
N GLY A 439 12.24 7.82 31.37
CA GLY A 439 11.66 7.38 32.65
C GLY A 439 11.50 8.48 33.70
N ARG A 440 11.78 9.75 33.36
CA ARG A 440 11.59 10.91 34.25
C ARG A 440 10.10 11.12 34.54
N GLN A 441 9.75 11.42 35.78
CA GLN A 441 8.38 11.74 36.17
C GLN A 441 8.05 13.24 36.04
N PHE A 442 6.86 13.52 35.54
CA PHE A 442 6.24 14.84 35.48
C PHE A 442 4.92 14.78 36.27
N ASN A 443 4.65 15.80 37.10
CA ASN A 443 3.44 15.84 37.91
C ASN A 443 2.50 16.93 37.41
N VAL A 444 1.25 16.53 37.12
CA VAL A 444 0.15 17.43 36.77
C VAL A 444 -0.79 17.53 37.96
N SER A 445 -1.07 18.76 38.42
CA SER A 445 -2.08 19.00 39.45
C SER A 445 -2.74 20.36 39.27
N ASN A 446 -4.06 20.42 39.46
CA ASN A 446 -4.90 21.60 39.25
C ASN A 446 -4.67 22.27 37.88
N GLY A 447 -4.42 21.48 36.83
CA GLY A 447 -4.12 21.98 35.48
C GLY A 447 -2.76 22.69 35.36
N ARG A 448 -1.76 22.34 36.19
CA ARG A 448 -0.36 22.75 36.04
C ARG A 448 0.57 21.55 35.97
N ILE A 449 1.49 21.54 35.00
CA ILE A 449 2.56 20.55 34.86
C ILE A 449 3.87 21.03 35.51
N THR A 450 4.55 20.12 36.20
CA THR A 450 5.87 20.34 36.80
C THR A 450 6.84 19.20 36.47
N GLY A 451 8.11 19.53 36.17
CA GLY A 451 9.15 18.54 35.86
C GLY A 451 10.37 19.14 35.13
N SER A 452 11.41 18.34 34.91
CA SER A 452 12.67 18.77 34.27
C SER A 452 12.88 18.10 32.92
N VAL A 453 12.84 18.89 31.85
CA VAL A 453 13.14 18.49 30.47
C VAL A 453 14.65 18.59 30.25
N PRO A 454 15.37 17.48 30.00
CA PRO A 454 16.81 17.53 29.81
C PRO A 454 17.24 18.43 28.64
N SER A 455 18.48 18.90 28.66
CA SER A 455 19.10 19.60 27.53
C SER A 455 18.91 18.84 26.21
N ARG A 456 18.50 19.53 25.13
CA ARG A 456 18.40 18.97 23.77
C ARG A 456 17.63 17.65 23.66
N SER A 457 16.55 17.52 24.43
CA SER A 457 15.72 16.31 24.49
C SER A 457 14.27 16.56 24.10
N ALA A 458 13.61 15.49 23.65
CA ALA A 458 12.16 15.40 23.64
C ALA A 458 11.70 14.48 24.78
N VAL A 459 10.64 14.89 25.45
CA VAL A 459 9.94 14.17 26.52
C VAL A 459 8.55 13.81 26.00
N VAL A 460 8.14 12.55 26.18
CA VAL A 460 6.88 12.00 25.65
C VAL A 460 6.02 11.54 26.83
N LEU A 461 4.94 12.26 27.11
CA LEU A 461 4.04 11.99 28.23
C LEU A 461 2.69 11.51 27.72
N TYR A 462 2.26 10.33 28.13
CA TYR A 462 0.86 9.91 28.11
C TYR A 462 0.66 8.79 29.12
N ASP A 463 -0.59 8.47 29.44
CA ASP A 463 -0.91 7.21 30.10
C ASP A 463 -0.77 6.10 29.05
N ALA A 464 0.48 5.70 28.84
CA ALA A 464 0.81 4.56 28.00
C ALA A 464 0.29 3.31 28.71
N LYS A 465 -0.86 2.83 28.25
CA LYS A 465 -1.17 1.41 28.43
C LYS A 465 -0.04 0.64 27.77
N ASP A 466 0.79 0.02 28.60
CA ASP A 466 1.66 -1.03 28.12
C ASP A 466 0.78 -2.02 27.36
N ASP A 467 1.22 -2.39 26.16
CA ASP A 467 0.64 -3.50 25.43
C ASP A 467 1.11 -4.78 26.13
N GLU A 468 0.47 -5.06 27.27
CA GLU A 468 0.63 -6.25 28.13
C GLU A 468 0.13 -7.53 27.43
N THR A 469 -0.52 -7.39 26.26
CA THR A 469 -1.06 -8.50 25.47
C THR A 469 0.02 -9.55 25.24
N VAL A 470 -0.21 -10.74 25.79
CA VAL A 470 0.65 -11.90 25.55
C VAL A 470 0.60 -12.24 24.07
N SER A 471 1.74 -12.48 23.43
CA SER A 471 1.77 -12.94 22.04
C SER A 471 2.82 -14.01 21.81
N ALA A 472 2.51 -14.90 20.87
CA ALA A 472 3.44 -15.82 20.23
C ALA A 472 3.23 -15.73 18.72
N SER A 473 4.32 -15.73 17.95
CA SER A 473 4.27 -15.71 16.48
C SER A 473 5.54 -16.32 15.88
N ILE A 474 5.52 -16.50 14.56
CA ILE A 474 6.71 -16.79 13.77
C ILE A 474 7.01 -15.55 12.92
N ASP A 475 8.25 -15.07 12.98
CA ASP A 475 8.77 -13.95 12.19
C ASP A 475 8.72 -14.30 10.68
N GLY A 476 8.26 -13.37 9.85
CA GLY A 476 8.15 -13.55 8.40
C GLY A 476 6.99 -14.43 7.89
N TYR A 477 6.06 -14.86 8.75
CA TYR A 477 4.87 -15.63 8.32
C TYR A 477 3.53 -15.12 8.87
N LYS A 478 2.44 -15.40 8.13
CA LYS A 478 1.06 -15.17 8.58
C LYS A 478 0.53 -16.40 9.31
N GLU A 479 -0.36 -16.18 10.27
CA GLU A 479 -1.18 -17.27 10.82
C GLU A 479 -2.07 -17.88 9.72
N GLY A 480 -2.23 -19.20 9.73
CA GLY A 480 -2.84 -19.96 8.65
C GLY A 480 -1.81 -20.45 7.62
N ASN A 481 -2.17 -20.41 6.34
CA ASN A 481 -1.41 -21.07 5.27
C ASN A 481 -0.32 -20.17 4.68
N ASN A 482 0.88 -20.75 4.53
CA ASN A 482 2.07 -20.17 3.93
C ASN A 482 2.67 -21.17 2.93
N SER A 483 3.41 -20.69 1.93
CA SER A 483 4.05 -21.55 0.92
C SER A 483 5.56 -21.35 0.90
N ILE A 484 6.32 -22.44 0.81
CA ILE A 484 7.78 -22.47 0.81
C ILE A 484 8.31 -23.27 -0.39
N SER A 485 9.45 -22.87 -0.95
CA SER A 485 10.10 -23.55 -2.09
C SER A 485 11.25 -24.48 -1.68
N ALA A 486 11.61 -24.50 -0.39
CA ALA A 486 12.65 -25.31 0.21
C ALA A 486 12.45 -25.38 1.73
N ALA A 487 13.18 -26.26 2.42
CA ALA A 487 13.28 -26.23 3.88
C ALA A 487 13.82 -24.86 4.32
N THR A 488 13.14 -24.21 5.28
CA THR A 488 13.35 -22.81 5.62
C THR A 488 13.58 -22.64 7.11
N GLU A 489 14.57 -21.83 7.50
CA GLU A 489 14.81 -21.45 8.90
C GLU A 489 13.87 -20.28 9.27
N VAL A 490 13.15 -20.40 10.38
CA VAL A 490 12.17 -19.40 10.85
C VAL A 490 12.42 -19.03 12.31
N THR A 491 12.23 -17.76 12.65
CA THR A 491 12.45 -17.25 14.02
C THR A 491 11.14 -17.26 14.81
N LEU A 492 11.17 -17.83 16.01
CA LEU A 492 10.05 -17.85 16.94
C LEU A 492 10.06 -16.58 17.81
N LYS A 493 8.89 -15.97 17.98
CA LYS A 493 8.71 -14.70 18.68
C LYS A 493 7.73 -14.85 19.84
N ALA A 494 8.03 -14.20 20.97
CA ALA A 494 7.20 -14.20 22.16
C ALA A 494 7.26 -12.87 22.92
N LYS A 495 6.10 -12.25 23.18
CA LYS A 495 6.00 -10.96 23.89
C LYS A 495 5.15 -11.12 25.16
N ASN A 496 5.57 -10.44 26.24
CA ASN A 496 4.94 -10.47 27.58
C ASN A 496 4.77 -11.89 28.17
N ALA A 497 5.50 -12.86 27.62
CA ALA A 497 5.41 -14.27 27.97
C ALA A 497 6.27 -14.58 29.20
N GLN A 498 5.68 -15.21 30.21
CA GLN A 498 6.40 -15.89 31.28
C GLN A 498 6.88 -17.28 30.83
N THR A 499 6.15 -17.92 29.91
CA THR A 499 6.55 -19.17 29.23
C THR A 499 6.08 -19.14 27.78
N ALA A 500 6.87 -19.71 26.86
CA ALA A 500 6.47 -19.92 25.47
C ALA A 500 6.87 -21.32 24.99
N THR A 501 6.03 -21.91 24.13
CA THR A 501 6.20 -23.26 23.57
C THR A 501 5.83 -23.31 22.09
N TYR A 502 6.48 -24.17 21.31
CA TYR A 502 6.06 -24.53 19.96
C TYR A 502 5.87 -26.03 19.83
N LYS A 503 5.12 -26.46 18.82
CA LYS A 503 5.05 -27.85 18.34
C LYS A 503 4.95 -27.87 16.83
N ILE A 504 5.43 -28.96 16.23
CA ILE A 504 5.31 -29.23 14.81
C ILE A 504 4.34 -30.39 14.63
N ASP A 505 3.27 -30.16 13.88
CA ASP A 505 2.12 -31.04 13.69
C ASP A 505 1.58 -31.63 15.00
N ASN A 506 1.49 -32.96 15.10
CA ASN A 506 1.08 -33.68 16.31
C ASN A 506 2.29 -34.06 17.21
N GLY A 507 3.39 -33.31 17.11
CA GLY A 507 4.61 -33.50 17.87
C GLY A 507 4.48 -33.12 19.36
N GLN A 508 5.60 -33.22 20.08
CA GLN A 508 5.69 -32.73 21.45
C GLN A 508 5.80 -31.20 21.48
N GLU A 509 5.31 -30.59 22.56
CA GLU A 509 5.52 -29.17 22.83
C GLU A 509 6.92 -28.95 23.41
N VAL A 510 7.67 -28.04 22.80
CA VAL A 510 9.06 -27.69 23.10
C VAL A 510 9.09 -26.23 23.54
N ALA A 511 9.73 -25.93 24.68
CA ALA A 511 9.87 -24.56 25.16
C ALA A 511 10.86 -23.76 24.29
N PHE A 512 10.58 -22.46 24.09
CA PHE A 512 11.46 -21.54 23.36
C PHE A 512 11.56 -20.17 24.05
N GLN A 513 12.59 -19.40 23.69
CA GLN A 513 12.81 -18.00 24.07
C GLN A 513 12.65 -17.10 22.84
N ASP A 514 12.25 -15.84 23.03
CA ASP A 514 12.11 -14.89 21.92
C ASP A 514 13.43 -14.76 21.12
N GLY A 515 13.37 -15.06 19.82
CA GLY A 515 14.55 -15.11 18.94
C GLY A 515 15.13 -16.51 18.70
N ASP A 516 14.64 -17.56 19.36
CA ASP A 516 14.97 -18.95 19.02
C ASP A 516 14.55 -19.28 17.58
N LYS A 517 15.24 -20.22 16.93
CA LYS A 517 14.99 -20.59 15.53
C LYS A 517 14.73 -22.08 15.34
N ILE A 518 13.90 -22.41 14.35
CA ILE A 518 13.61 -23.79 13.92
C ILE A 518 13.63 -23.90 12.40
N THR A 519 13.86 -25.10 11.87
CA THR A 519 13.67 -25.40 10.44
C THR A 519 12.26 -25.93 10.21
N VAL A 520 11.57 -25.41 9.20
CA VAL A 520 10.27 -25.90 8.73
C VAL A 520 10.38 -26.43 7.30
N GLY A 521 9.55 -27.42 6.96
CA GLY A 521 9.54 -28.01 5.61
C GLY A 521 10.69 -28.95 5.29
N GLU A 522 11.56 -29.28 6.25
CA GLU A 522 12.62 -30.28 6.04
C GLU A 522 12.00 -31.67 5.77
N GLY A 523 12.31 -32.23 4.60
CA GLY A 523 11.79 -33.54 4.17
C GLY A 523 10.37 -33.55 3.60
N LEU A 524 9.70 -32.40 3.44
CA LEU A 524 8.42 -32.34 2.73
C LEU A 524 8.63 -32.54 1.22
N GLU A 525 7.79 -33.39 0.62
CA GLU A 525 7.66 -33.45 -0.84
C GLU A 525 6.71 -32.36 -1.36
N ALA A 526 6.75 -32.14 -2.67
CA ALA A 526 5.82 -31.30 -3.42
C ALA A 526 4.35 -31.44 -2.97
N GLY A 527 3.70 -30.32 -2.63
CA GLY A 527 2.30 -30.27 -2.20
C GLY A 527 2.03 -30.75 -0.76
N GLN A 528 3.01 -31.32 -0.05
CA GLN A 528 2.88 -31.66 1.36
C GLN A 528 3.01 -30.41 2.25
N SER A 529 2.50 -30.48 3.48
CA SER A 529 2.59 -29.39 4.45
C SER A 529 2.92 -29.86 5.86
N THR A 530 3.43 -28.94 6.68
CA THR A 530 3.65 -29.11 8.12
C THR A 530 3.12 -27.88 8.87
N THR A 531 2.49 -28.08 10.03
CA THR A 531 1.88 -27.00 10.83
C THR A 531 2.69 -26.75 12.09
N VAL A 532 3.27 -25.55 12.23
CA VAL A 532 3.87 -25.12 13.49
C VAL A 532 2.84 -24.36 14.31
N THR A 533 2.47 -24.87 15.48
CA THR A 533 1.72 -24.09 16.48
C THR A 533 2.70 -23.49 17.47
N VAL A 534 2.63 -22.18 17.68
CA VAL A 534 3.36 -21.45 18.73
C VAL A 534 2.38 -20.94 19.79
N SER A 535 2.79 -20.93 21.04
CA SER A 535 1.97 -20.56 22.20
C SER A 535 2.79 -19.79 23.23
N ALA A 536 2.16 -18.84 23.93
CA ALA A 536 2.74 -18.10 25.03
C ALA A 536 1.73 -17.91 26.17
N THR A 537 2.23 -17.87 27.40
CA THR A 537 1.45 -17.61 28.62
C THR A 537 2.10 -16.46 29.40
N GLY A 538 1.32 -15.43 29.75
CA GLY A 538 1.76 -14.28 30.53
C GLY A 538 1.78 -14.52 32.04
N ALA A 539 2.36 -13.56 32.77
CA ALA A 539 2.48 -13.64 34.24
C ALA A 539 1.14 -13.52 34.99
N ASP A 540 0.08 -13.06 34.32
CA ASP A 540 -1.30 -13.00 34.81
C ASP A 540 -2.13 -14.25 34.44
N GLY A 541 -1.58 -15.14 33.61
CA GLY A 541 -2.25 -16.32 33.09
C GLY A 541 -3.01 -16.12 31.77
N GLN A 542 -2.93 -14.95 31.12
CA GLN A 542 -3.40 -14.81 29.73
C GLN A 542 -2.57 -15.68 28.79
N THR A 543 -3.20 -16.22 27.75
CA THR A 543 -2.56 -17.10 26.77
C THR A 543 -2.83 -16.64 25.35
N ALA A 544 -1.80 -16.64 24.51
CA ALA A 544 -1.91 -16.53 23.07
C ALA A 544 -1.40 -17.80 22.40
N SER A 545 -2.01 -18.20 21.28
CA SER A 545 -1.55 -19.32 20.47
C SER A 545 -1.89 -19.05 19.00
N LYS A 546 -0.99 -19.40 18.10
CA LYS A 546 -1.11 -19.21 16.65
C LYS A 546 -0.59 -20.42 15.89
N SER A 547 -1.20 -20.74 14.75
CA SER A 547 -0.78 -21.90 13.92
C SER A 547 -0.39 -21.50 12.49
N TYR A 548 0.71 -22.06 12.03
CA TYR A 548 1.39 -21.69 10.79
C TYR A 548 1.60 -22.94 9.93
N THR A 549 0.78 -23.12 8.91
CA THR A 549 0.88 -24.23 7.95
C THR A 549 1.84 -23.84 6.84
N PHE A 550 2.95 -24.56 6.69
CA PHE A 550 3.94 -24.36 5.63
C PHE A 550 3.78 -25.46 4.59
N THR A 551 3.31 -25.12 3.39
CA THR A 551 3.16 -26.04 2.26
C THR A 551 4.36 -25.94 1.32
N MET A 552 4.98 -27.07 0.98
CA MET A 552 6.02 -27.13 -0.04
C MET A 552 5.39 -26.92 -1.42
N LYS A 553 5.82 -25.90 -2.17
CA LYS A 553 5.35 -25.67 -3.55
C LYS A 553 5.65 -26.92 -4.40
N ASP A 554 4.67 -27.40 -5.17
CA ASP A 554 4.91 -28.42 -6.19
C ASP A 554 5.40 -27.76 -7.48
N PRO A 555 6.65 -28.00 -7.93
CA PRO A 555 7.16 -27.45 -9.18
C PRO A 555 6.53 -28.10 -10.43
N ASN A 556 5.71 -29.15 -10.26
CA ASN A 556 5.01 -29.87 -11.33
C ASN A 556 3.48 -29.68 -11.26
N ALA A 557 2.97 -28.83 -10.36
CA ALA A 557 1.54 -28.56 -10.27
C ALA A 557 1.03 -28.08 -11.63
N GLU A 558 -0.04 -28.68 -12.14
CA GLU A 558 -0.67 -28.26 -13.40
C GLU A 558 -1.82 -27.28 -13.15
N THR A 559 -2.02 -26.38 -14.12
CA THR A 559 -3.18 -25.50 -14.28
C THR A 559 -3.62 -25.50 -15.74
N ASN A 560 -4.89 -25.21 -16.00
CA ASN A 560 -5.40 -25.07 -17.34
C ASN A 560 -5.22 -23.63 -17.85
N ILE A 561 -5.13 -23.46 -19.16
CA ILE A 561 -5.43 -22.19 -19.82
C ILE A 561 -6.50 -22.38 -20.89
N TYR A 562 -7.32 -21.35 -21.09
CA TYR A 562 -8.49 -21.41 -21.97
C TYR A 562 -8.38 -20.37 -23.08
N PHE A 563 -8.86 -20.69 -24.28
CA PHE A 563 -8.98 -19.78 -25.40
C PHE A 563 -10.43 -19.70 -25.90
N GLN A 564 -11.02 -18.52 -25.75
CA GLN A 564 -12.23 -18.12 -26.47
C GLN A 564 -11.85 -17.89 -27.94
N ASN A 565 -12.58 -18.53 -28.84
CA ASN A 565 -12.26 -18.58 -30.27
C ASN A 565 -13.32 -17.81 -31.08
N PRO A 566 -13.27 -16.46 -31.11
CA PRO A 566 -14.32 -15.63 -31.71
C PRO A 566 -14.43 -15.80 -33.23
N ASP A 567 -13.32 -16.12 -33.91
CA ASP A 567 -13.28 -16.31 -35.36
C ASP A 567 -13.52 -17.78 -35.78
N ASN A 568 -14.03 -18.60 -34.85
CA ASN A 568 -14.58 -19.94 -35.08
C ASN A 568 -13.61 -20.94 -35.77
N TRP A 569 -12.32 -20.90 -35.41
CA TRP A 569 -11.34 -21.87 -35.91
C TRP A 569 -11.74 -23.31 -35.54
N SER A 570 -11.63 -24.23 -36.51
CA SER A 570 -12.02 -25.64 -36.34
C SER A 570 -11.11 -26.41 -35.39
N ASP A 571 -9.83 -26.05 -35.35
CA ASP A 571 -8.83 -26.51 -34.40
C ASP A 571 -8.12 -25.27 -33.80
N VAL A 572 -7.66 -25.38 -32.56
CA VAL A 572 -6.78 -24.41 -31.91
C VAL A 572 -5.56 -25.14 -31.35
N TYR A 573 -4.40 -24.53 -31.50
CA TYR A 573 -3.11 -24.95 -30.99
C TYR A 573 -2.55 -23.84 -30.11
N VAL A 574 -1.79 -24.19 -29.08
CA VAL A 574 -1.05 -23.24 -28.24
C VAL A 574 0.44 -23.48 -28.34
N TYR A 575 1.22 -22.41 -28.47
CA TYR A 575 2.68 -22.40 -28.43
C TYR A 575 3.12 -21.52 -27.27
N MET A 576 4.05 -22.00 -26.44
CA MET A 576 4.50 -21.28 -25.25
C MET A 576 6.02 -21.23 -25.15
N TYR A 577 6.54 -20.09 -24.70
CA TYR A 577 7.97 -19.82 -24.56
C TYR A 577 8.25 -18.88 -23.38
N ASN A 578 9.37 -19.02 -22.70
CA ASN A 578 9.74 -18.13 -21.59
C ASN A 578 10.45 -16.84 -22.07
N ALA A 579 10.75 -15.95 -21.11
CA ALA A 579 11.42 -14.67 -21.37
C ALA A 579 12.78 -14.76 -22.10
N THR A 580 13.47 -15.91 -22.12
CA THR A 580 14.72 -16.11 -22.88
C THR A 580 14.48 -16.61 -24.32
N ASN A 581 13.21 -16.69 -24.75
CA ASN A 581 12.75 -17.35 -25.98
C ASN A 581 13.02 -18.86 -26.03
N THR A 582 13.16 -19.50 -24.86
CA THR A 582 13.20 -20.97 -24.79
C THR A 582 11.79 -21.52 -24.99
N GLN A 583 11.62 -22.40 -25.97
CA GLN A 583 10.37 -23.11 -26.25
C GLN A 583 10.02 -24.02 -25.06
N LEU A 584 8.81 -23.87 -24.52
CA LEU A 584 8.29 -24.68 -23.40
C LEU A 584 7.27 -25.72 -23.87
N LEU A 585 6.29 -25.32 -24.69
CA LEU A 585 5.17 -26.19 -25.08
C LEU A 585 5.01 -26.31 -26.59
N GLY A 586 5.42 -27.47 -27.12
CA GLY A 586 5.29 -27.84 -28.53
C GLY A 586 6.26 -27.10 -29.45
N ALA A 587 6.65 -27.74 -30.56
CA ALA A 587 7.30 -27.04 -31.66
C ALA A 587 6.27 -26.26 -32.47
N TRP A 588 6.61 -25.08 -33.00
CA TRP A 588 5.71 -24.26 -33.81
C TRP A 588 5.02 -25.09 -34.92
N PRO A 589 3.67 -25.05 -35.07
CA PRO A 589 2.71 -24.10 -34.50
C PRO A 589 2.08 -24.51 -33.15
N GLY A 590 2.74 -25.35 -32.35
CA GLY A 590 2.38 -25.64 -30.98
C GLY A 590 1.54 -26.91 -30.77
N THR A 591 1.06 -27.09 -29.55
CA THR A 591 0.31 -28.27 -29.08
C THR A 591 -1.19 -28.05 -29.26
N LYS A 592 -1.90 -29.03 -29.81
CA LYS A 592 -3.35 -28.95 -30.04
C LYS A 592 -4.14 -28.90 -28.72
N MET A 593 -5.03 -27.93 -28.60
CA MET A 593 -5.94 -27.77 -27.44
C MET A 593 -7.22 -28.60 -27.61
N THR A 594 -7.87 -28.94 -26.50
CA THR A 594 -9.14 -29.70 -26.46
C THR A 594 -10.32 -28.76 -26.27
N LYS A 595 -11.45 -28.96 -26.95
CA LYS A 595 -12.64 -28.11 -26.78
C LYS A 595 -13.47 -28.54 -25.56
N ASP A 596 -13.79 -27.60 -24.67
CA ASP A 596 -14.58 -27.84 -23.45
C ASP A 596 -16.11 -27.77 -23.71
N SER A 597 -16.90 -28.05 -22.67
CA SER A 597 -18.37 -28.02 -22.72
C SER A 597 -18.99 -26.62 -22.86
N SER A 598 -18.22 -25.56 -22.59
CA SER A 598 -18.60 -24.16 -22.85
C SER A 598 -18.23 -23.70 -24.26
N GLY A 599 -17.51 -24.52 -25.02
CA GLY A 599 -17.03 -24.21 -26.37
C GLY A 599 -15.71 -23.45 -26.43
N ARG A 600 -15.03 -23.22 -25.29
CA ARG A 600 -13.65 -22.72 -25.24
C ARG A 600 -12.68 -23.86 -25.57
N TYR A 601 -11.45 -23.53 -25.97
CA TYR A 601 -10.38 -24.51 -26.11
C TYR A 601 -9.48 -24.48 -24.88
N THR A 602 -9.05 -25.63 -24.36
CA THR A 602 -8.30 -25.74 -23.10
C THR A 602 -7.17 -26.76 -23.17
N ILE A 603 -6.18 -26.60 -22.31
CA ILE A 603 -5.00 -27.47 -22.15
C ILE A 603 -4.38 -27.27 -20.76
N SER A 604 -3.93 -28.37 -20.16
CA SER A 604 -3.23 -28.39 -18.85
C SER A 604 -1.72 -28.19 -19.07
N VAL A 605 -1.09 -27.36 -18.24
CA VAL A 605 0.34 -26.98 -18.30
C VAL A 605 0.89 -26.70 -16.89
N PRO A 606 2.22 -26.75 -16.66
CA PRO A 606 2.82 -26.36 -15.38
C PRO A 606 2.42 -24.95 -14.92
N ALA A 607 1.97 -24.83 -13.67
CA ALA A 607 1.59 -23.57 -13.03
C ALA A 607 2.81 -22.70 -12.68
N SER A 608 4.03 -23.27 -12.65
CA SER A 608 5.29 -22.52 -12.49
C SER A 608 5.47 -21.45 -13.57
N TYR A 609 4.84 -21.64 -14.73
CA TYR A 609 4.90 -20.72 -15.87
C TYR A 609 4.40 -19.29 -15.56
N GLU A 610 3.57 -19.09 -14.53
CA GLU A 610 3.17 -17.74 -14.09
C GLU A 610 4.32 -16.99 -13.42
N THR A 611 5.24 -17.70 -12.76
CA THR A 611 6.47 -17.14 -12.16
C THR A 611 7.68 -17.16 -13.10
N GLU A 612 7.58 -17.77 -14.29
CA GLU A 612 8.70 -17.88 -15.26
C GLU A 612 8.62 -16.85 -16.41
N GLY A 613 7.68 -15.90 -16.37
CA GLY A 613 7.51 -14.86 -17.39
C GLY A 613 7.15 -15.44 -18.77
N VAL A 614 6.27 -16.44 -18.79
CA VAL A 614 5.92 -17.21 -19.99
C VAL A 614 4.96 -16.45 -20.89
N LYS A 615 5.20 -16.53 -22.20
CA LYS A 615 4.34 -15.98 -23.24
C LYS A 615 3.57 -17.09 -23.97
N VAL A 616 2.33 -16.78 -24.35
CA VAL A 616 1.34 -17.70 -24.92
C VAL A 616 0.87 -17.20 -26.30
N LEU A 617 0.93 -18.08 -27.30
CA LEU A 617 0.43 -17.84 -28.66
C LEU A 617 -0.60 -18.90 -29.02
N PHE A 618 -1.78 -18.48 -29.49
CA PHE A 618 -2.83 -19.36 -30.00
C PHE A 618 -2.87 -19.32 -31.53
N THR A 619 -3.05 -20.45 -32.21
CA THR A 619 -3.08 -20.50 -33.69
C THR A 619 -3.98 -21.59 -34.24
N ASN A 620 -4.47 -21.41 -35.46
CA ASN A 620 -5.28 -22.39 -36.19
C ASN A 620 -4.46 -23.41 -37.00
N ASN A 621 -3.12 -23.39 -36.94
CA ASN A 621 -2.25 -24.22 -37.79
C ASN A 621 -2.57 -24.07 -39.31
N SER A 622 -3.03 -22.87 -39.71
CA SER A 622 -3.44 -22.52 -41.08
C SER A 622 -3.15 -21.05 -41.41
N GLY A 623 -2.16 -20.45 -40.73
CA GLY A 623 -1.65 -19.10 -41.01
C GLY A 623 -2.28 -17.95 -40.22
N ALA A 624 -3.20 -18.21 -39.28
CA ALA A 624 -3.68 -17.21 -38.34
C ALA A 624 -3.19 -17.51 -36.91
N GLN A 625 -2.81 -16.46 -36.17
CA GLN A 625 -2.36 -16.54 -34.78
C GLN A 625 -2.87 -15.36 -33.95
N TYR A 626 -3.02 -15.55 -32.64
CA TYR A 626 -3.31 -14.50 -31.67
C TYR A 626 -2.44 -14.63 -30.42
N PRO A 627 -1.76 -13.57 -29.98
CA PRO A 627 -1.60 -12.27 -30.68
C PRO A 627 -0.82 -12.44 -32.00
N GLN A 628 -0.77 -11.36 -32.80
CA GLN A 628 -0.10 -11.38 -34.11
C GLN A 628 1.44 -11.33 -34.02
N ASN A 629 2.01 -10.96 -32.87
CA ASN A 629 3.45 -10.77 -32.65
C ASN A 629 3.92 -11.53 -31.38
N THR A 630 4.49 -10.84 -30.39
CA THR A 630 4.83 -11.37 -29.06
C THR A 630 3.59 -11.94 -28.37
N GLY A 631 3.67 -13.16 -27.82
CA GLY A 631 2.57 -13.82 -27.09
C GLY A 631 2.02 -13.06 -25.90
N PHE A 632 0.80 -13.39 -25.47
CA PHE A 632 0.19 -12.87 -24.25
C PHE A 632 0.92 -13.40 -23.01
N ASP A 633 0.91 -12.67 -21.91
CA ASP A 633 1.43 -13.14 -20.63
C ASP A 633 0.61 -14.33 -20.09
N PHE A 634 1.31 -15.34 -19.57
CA PHE A 634 0.72 -16.53 -18.98
C PHE A 634 0.06 -16.23 -17.62
N LYS A 635 -1.09 -16.87 -17.37
CA LYS A 635 -1.89 -16.76 -16.16
C LYS A 635 -2.54 -18.11 -15.86
N ALA A 636 -2.42 -18.63 -14.64
CA ALA A 636 -3.11 -19.84 -14.19
C ALA A 636 -4.63 -19.69 -14.29
N GLU A 637 -5.31 -20.72 -14.79
CA GLU A 637 -6.73 -20.72 -15.20
C GLU A 637 -7.12 -19.60 -16.18
N GLY A 638 -6.14 -18.92 -16.79
CA GLY A 638 -6.33 -17.73 -17.62
C GLY A 638 -7.20 -17.99 -18.85
N VAL A 639 -8.21 -17.13 -19.05
CA VAL A 639 -9.13 -17.20 -20.18
C VAL A 639 -8.76 -16.14 -21.22
N TYR A 640 -8.17 -16.55 -22.33
CA TYR A 640 -7.71 -15.69 -23.41
C TYR A 640 -8.74 -15.52 -24.51
N SER A 641 -8.60 -14.44 -25.27
CA SER A 641 -9.30 -14.14 -26.51
C SER A 641 -8.28 -13.73 -27.58
N LYS A 642 -8.73 -13.32 -28.77
CA LYS A 642 -7.81 -12.77 -29.79
C LYS A 642 -7.16 -11.43 -29.42
N ASP A 643 -7.77 -10.72 -28.47
CA ASP A 643 -7.41 -9.36 -28.08
C ASP A 643 -6.61 -9.31 -26.75
N GLY A 644 -6.47 -10.45 -26.05
CA GLY A 644 -5.75 -10.54 -24.78
C GLY A 644 -6.37 -11.53 -23.79
N LEU A 645 -5.82 -11.55 -22.57
CA LEU A 645 -6.48 -12.14 -21.40
C LEU A 645 -7.82 -11.43 -21.16
N VAL A 646 -8.90 -12.20 -21.08
CA VAL A 646 -10.23 -11.71 -20.70
C VAL A 646 -10.20 -11.45 -19.19
N ALA A 647 -10.57 -10.24 -18.78
CA ALA A 647 -10.50 -9.81 -17.37
C ALA A 647 -11.12 -10.84 -16.41
N ASP A 648 -10.48 -11.08 -15.27
CA ASP A 648 -10.91 -12.09 -14.31
C ASP A 648 -12.34 -11.88 -13.81
N VAL A 649 -12.97 -12.98 -13.36
CA VAL A 649 -14.24 -12.96 -12.62
C VAL A 649 -13.88 -13.31 -11.17
N PRO A 650 -14.19 -12.45 -10.17
CA PRO A 650 -13.82 -12.71 -8.78
C PRO A 650 -14.42 -14.02 -8.23
N GLU A 651 -13.73 -14.64 -7.26
CA GLU A 651 -14.23 -15.86 -6.61
C GLU A 651 -15.63 -15.64 -6.01
N GLY A 652 -16.55 -16.59 -6.25
CA GLY A 652 -17.95 -16.48 -5.86
C GLY A 652 -18.83 -15.59 -6.76
N MET A 653 -18.28 -15.03 -7.85
CA MET A 653 -19.02 -14.26 -8.84
C MET A 653 -19.19 -15.02 -10.18
N THR A 654 -20.21 -14.67 -10.93
CA THR A 654 -20.48 -15.13 -12.30
C THR A 654 -20.65 -13.92 -13.23
N ARG A 655 -19.90 -13.89 -14.34
CA ARG A 655 -20.09 -12.88 -15.39
C ARG A 655 -21.37 -13.12 -16.17
N ILE A 656 -22.12 -12.04 -16.38
CA ILE A 656 -23.28 -11.97 -17.26
C ILE A 656 -22.95 -11.01 -18.40
N SER A 657 -22.93 -11.53 -19.62
CA SER A 657 -22.61 -10.76 -20.83
C SER A 657 -23.86 -10.51 -21.68
N PHE A 658 -23.88 -9.38 -22.38
CA PHE A 658 -24.92 -9.00 -23.32
C PHE A 658 -24.28 -8.49 -24.60
N ASP A 659 -24.43 -9.26 -25.69
CA ASP A 659 -24.21 -8.78 -27.06
C ASP A 659 -24.88 -7.41 -27.24
N ASN A 660 -24.31 -6.52 -28.06
CA ASN A 660 -24.90 -5.21 -28.33
C ASN A 660 -25.57 -5.11 -29.73
N PRO A 661 -26.71 -5.79 -29.99
CA PRO A 661 -27.39 -5.75 -31.28
C PRO A 661 -28.09 -4.41 -31.56
N GLY A 662 -28.15 -3.51 -30.58
CA GLY A 662 -28.75 -2.18 -30.70
C GLY A 662 -27.76 -1.06 -31.04
N GLY A 663 -26.45 -1.34 -31.05
CA GLY A 663 -25.41 -0.32 -31.23
C GLY A 663 -25.39 0.72 -30.10
N TRP A 664 -25.76 0.32 -28.88
CA TRP A 664 -25.88 1.22 -27.72
C TRP A 664 -24.51 1.69 -27.21
N ASP A 665 -24.44 2.92 -26.73
CA ASP A 665 -23.23 3.46 -26.09
C ASP A 665 -23.04 2.93 -24.67
N SER A 666 -24.13 2.66 -23.95
CA SER A 666 -24.17 2.12 -22.59
C SER A 666 -25.39 1.19 -22.40
N ALA A 667 -25.30 0.29 -21.41
CA ALA A 667 -26.38 -0.60 -20.99
C ALA A 667 -26.41 -0.75 -19.47
N ASN A 668 -27.60 -1.00 -18.92
CA ASN A 668 -27.80 -1.37 -17.52
C ASN A 668 -28.44 -2.76 -17.42
N LEU A 669 -28.10 -3.51 -16.38
CA LEU A 669 -28.78 -4.74 -15.97
C LEU A 669 -29.74 -4.45 -14.81
N TYR A 670 -31.04 -4.62 -15.06
CA TYR A 670 -32.05 -4.70 -14.02
C TYR A 670 -32.34 -6.17 -13.71
N ALA A 671 -32.33 -6.53 -12.43
CA ALA A 671 -32.57 -7.90 -11.96
C ALA A 671 -33.66 -7.90 -10.87
N TYR A 672 -34.54 -8.90 -10.89
CA TYR A 672 -35.63 -9.03 -9.92
C TYR A 672 -36.03 -10.48 -9.63
N TYR A 673 -36.53 -10.75 -8.42
CA TYR A 673 -37.02 -12.07 -8.01
C TYR A 673 -38.05 -12.00 -6.85
N GLY A 674 -38.73 -13.10 -6.58
CA GLY A 674 -39.54 -13.29 -5.37
C GLY A 674 -40.87 -12.52 -5.29
N ASN A 675 -41.57 -12.69 -4.17
CA ASN A 675 -42.80 -11.96 -3.81
C ASN A 675 -42.84 -11.76 -2.27
N PRO A 676 -42.78 -10.51 -1.75
CA PRO A 676 -42.65 -9.24 -2.48
C PRO A 676 -41.38 -9.17 -3.31
N VAL A 677 -41.44 -8.44 -4.43
CA VAL A 677 -40.36 -8.36 -5.42
C VAL A 677 -39.10 -7.76 -4.80
N GLN A 678 -38.00 -8.51 -4.86
CA GLN A 678 -36.65 -8.06 -4.52
C GLN A 678 -35.96 -7.55 -5.80
N MET A 679 -35.08 -6.56 -5.63
CA MET A 679 -34.36 -5.90 -6.73
C MET A 679 -32.87 -5.77 -6.34
N PRO A 680 -32.06 -6.85 -6.48
CA PRO A 680 -30.69 -6.88 -5.97
C PRO A 680 -29.77 -5.83 -6.61
N LEU A 681 -30.03 -5.46 -7.87
CA LEU A 681 -29.27 -4.44 -8.62
C LEU A 681 -29.91 -3.04 -8.55
N GLY A 682 -30.70 -2.78 -7.50
CA GLY A 682 -31.42 -1.53 -7.30
C GLY A 682 -32.67 -1.39 -8.16
N ALA A 683 -33.34 -0.24 -8.03
CA ALA A 683 -34.55 0.07 -8.78
C ALA A 683 -34.27 0.28 -10.27
N TRP A 684 -35.31 0.16 -11.11
CA TRP A 684 -35.24 0.47 -12.54
C TRP A 684 -34.58 1.84 -12.81
N PRO A 685 -33.60 1.95 -13.74
CA PRO A 685 -33.21 0.99 -14.78
C PRO A 685 -32.17 -0.09 -14.38
N GLY A 686 -31.88 -0.27 -13.10
CA GLY A 686 -30.86 -1.22 -12.62
C GLY A 686 -29.43 -0.67 -12.69
N GLN A 687 -28.45 -1.57 -12.51
CA GLN A 687 -27.03 -1.24 -12.38
C GLN A 687 -26.34 -1.14 -13.75
N ALA A 688 -25.42 -0.19 -13.92
CA ALA A 688 -24.64 -0.03 -15.15
C ALA A 688 -23.74 -1.25 -15.43
N MET A 689 -23.63 -1.63 -16.71
CA MET A 689 -22.74 -2.68 -17.19
C MET A 689 -21.48 -2.06 -17.80
N THR A 690 -20.34 -2.74 -17.67
CA THR A 690 -19.07 -2.37 -18.32
C THR A 690 -19.15 -2.72 -19.80
N LYS A 691 -18.69 -1.82 -20.68
CA LYS A 691 -18.60 -2.08 -22.13
C LYS A 691 -17.24 -2.70 -22.46
N ASP A 692 -17.23 -3.79 -23.23
CA ASP A 692 -16.00 -4.46 -23.69
C ASP A 692 -15.42 -3.81 -24.97
N ALA A 693 -14.21 -4.21 -25.34
CA ALA A 693 -13.50 -3.70 -26.53
C ALA A 693 -14.20 -4.06 -27.85
N GLN A 694 -15.06 -5.08 -27.83
CA GLN A 694 -15.87 -5.54 -28.95
C GLN A 694 -17.22 -4.82 -29.01
N GLY A 695 -17.51 -3.93 -28.05
CA GLY A 695 -18.69 -3.07 -27.98
C GLY A 695 -19.91 -3.71 -27.31
N ASN A 696 -19.78 -4.92 -26.77
CA ASN A 696 -20.80 -5.61 -25.97
C ASN A 696 -20.70 -5.16 -24.50
N PHE A 697 -21.56 -5.71 -23.64
CA PHE A 697 -21.62 -5.33 -22.23
C PHE A 697 -21.44 -6.54 -21.31
N TYR A 698 -20.89 -6.32 -20.12
CA TYR A 698 -20.84 -7.34 -19.07
C TYR A 698 -21.00 -6.75 -17.66
N ILE A 699 -21.39 -7.61 -16.72
CA ILE A 699 -21.44 -7.32 -15.28
C ILE A 699 -21.23 -8.62 -14.50
N ASP A 700 -20.51 -8.55 -13.38
CA ASP A 700 -20.26 -9.69 -12.51
C ASP A 700 -21.25 -9.69 -11.34
N LEU A 701 -21.94 -10.80 -11.14
CA LEU A 701 -22.98 -10.98 -10.11
C LEU A 701 -22.62 -12.11 -9.15
N PRO A 702 -22.99 -12.06 -7.85
CA PRO A 702 -22.81 -13.17 -6.93
C PRO A 702 -23.46 -14.46 -7.43
N GLU A 703 -22.75 -15.60 -7.32
CA GLU A 703 -23.29 -16.90 -7.75
C GLU A 703 -24.54 -17.32 -6.97
N GLU A 704 -24.69 -16.87 -5.73
CA GLU A 704 -25.90 -17.08 -4.91
C GLU A 704 -27.20 -16.59 -5.59
N TYR A 705 -27.12 -15.68 -6.57
CA TYR A 705 -28.30 -15.21 -7.32
C TYR A 705 -28.88 -16.27 -8.27
N LEU A 706 -28.11 -17.30 -8.61
CA LEU A 706 -28.54 -18.41 -9.48
C LEU A 706 -29.64 -19.25 -8.81
N ASP A 707 -29.54 -19.49 -7.50
CA ASP A 707 -30.52 -20.27 -6.72
C ASP A 707 -31.84 -19.52 -6.48
N LEU A 708 -31.87 -18.20 -6.70
CA LEU A 708 -32.99 -17.32 -6.36
C LEU A 708 -34.03 -17.15 -7.49
N ASN A 709 -33.88 -17.88 -8.61
CA ASN A 709 -34.73 -17.78 -9.81
C ASN A 709 -34.82 -16.32 -10.35
N VAL A 710 -33.67 -15.65 -10.42
CA VAL A 710 -33.58 -14.24 -10.83
C VAL A 710 -33.97 -14.06 -12.30
N LYS A 711 -34.78 -13.04 -12.56
CA LYS A 711 -35.10 -12.54 -13.89
C LYS A 711 -34.31 -11.28 -14.20
N ILE A 712 -33.75 -11.21 -15.41
CA ILE A 712 -32.91 -10.09 -15.85
C ILE A 712 -33.45 -9.37 -17.11
N ILE A 713 -33.26 -8.05 -17.17
CA ILE A 713 -33.59 -7.18 -18.29
C ILE A 713 -32.42 -6.23 -18.55
N PHE A 714 -31.94 -6.20 -19.78
CA PHE A 714 -30.95 -5.25 -20.28
C PHE A 714 -31.67 -3.98 -20.75
N SER A 715 -31.24 -2.79 -20.34
CA SER A 715 -31.88 -1.52 -20.72
C SER A 715 -30.87 -0.47 -21.19
N GLN A 716 -31.28 0.39 -22.12
CA GLN A 716 -30.45 1.49 -22.64
C GLN A 716 -30.71 2.78 -21.83
N PRO A 717 -29.71 3.32 -21.11
CA PRO A 717 -29.86 4.51 -20.28
C PRO A 717 -30.47 5.71 -21.00
N GLY A 718 -31.36 6.43 -20.32
CA GLY A 718 -32.04 7.61 -20.86
C GLY A 718 -33.14 7.34 -21.90
N THR A 719 -33.46 6.07 -22.19
CA THR A 719 -34.47 5.70 -23.20
C THR A 719 -35.54 4.74 -22.63
N SER A 720 -36.48 4.31 -23.48
CA SER A 720 -37.41 3.20 -23.20
C SER A 720 -37.00 1.87 -23.85
N ASN A 721 -35.78 1.76 -24.38
CA ASN A 721 -35.31 0.56 -25.07
C ASN A 721 -34.82 -0.49 -24.05
N GLN A 722 -35.34 -1.71 -24.15
CA GLN A 722 -35.00 -2.83 -23.27
C GLN A 722 -35.07 -4.17 -24.00
N PHE A 723 -34.28 -5.14 -23.55
CA PHE A 723 -34.33 -6.53 -23.97
C PHE A 723 -34.31 -7.48 -22.75
N PRO A 724 -35.25 -8.42 -22.62
CA PRO A 724 -36.43 -8.60 -23.47
C PRO A 724 -37.46 -7.47 -23.27
N ALA A 725 -38.40 -7.32 -24.20
CA ALA A 725 -39.39 -6.24 -24.17
C ALA A 725 -40.47 -6.35 -23.07
N SER A 726 -40.46 -7.41 -22.24
CA SER A 726 -41.50 -7.64 -21.22
C SER A 726 -41.00 -8.41 -19.97
N ILE A 727 -41.21 -9.72 -19.91
CA ILE A 727 -40.73 -10.59 -18.81
C ILE A 727 -39.25 -10.87 -19.03
N GLY A 728 -38.42 -10.64 -18.01
CA GLY A 728 -36.97 -10.85 -18.07
C GLY A 728 -36.55 -12.29 -18.40
N PHE A 729 -35.34 -12.43 -18.96
CA PHE A 729 -34.69 -13.72 -19.16
C PHE A 729 -34.35 -14.36 -17.80
N ASP A 730 -34.22 -15.69 -17.76
CA ASP A 730 -33.67 -16.39 -16.59
C ASP A 730 -32.18 -16.11 -16.44
N LEU A 731 -31.71 -15.91 -15.20
CA LEU A 731 -30.30 -15.79 -14.88
C LEU A 731 -29.63 -17.18 -14.93
N VAL A 732 -28.61 -17.32 -15.79
CA VAL A 732 -27.81 -18.54 -15.99
C VAL A 732 -26.33 -18.24 -15.75
N LYS A 733 -25.62 -19.18 -15.11
CA LYS A 733 -24.18 -19.08 -14.80
C LYS A 733 -23.36 -18.87 -16.08
N SER A 734 -22.44 -17.92 -16.04
CA SER A 734 -21.61 -17.48 -17.17
C SER A 734 -22.42 -17.11 -18.44
N GLY A 735 -23.69 -16.74 -18.28
CA GLY A 735 -24.61 -16.57 -19.39
C GLY A 735 -24.27 -15.37 -20.28
N ASN A 736 -24.18 -15.61 -21.60
CA ASN A 736 -24.13 -14.58 -22.61
C ASN A 736 -25.48 -14.48 -23.33
N TYR A 737 -26.04 -13.28 -23.39
CA TYR A 737 -27.38 -13.01 -23.91
C TYR A 737 -27.31 -12.07 -25.13
N ASN A 738 -28.35 -12.10 -25.93
CA ASN A 738 -28.62 -11.10 -26.97
C ASN A 738 -30.08 -10.62 -26.83
N LYS A 739 -30.56 -9.84 -27.81
CA LYS A 739 -31.94 -9.31 -27.82
C LYS A 739 -33.06 -10.36 -27.77
N ASP A 740 -32.78 -11.58 -28.21
CA ASP A 740 -33.76 -12.67 -28.38
C ASP A 740 -33.67 -13.72 -27.26
N GLY A 741 -32.54 -13.83 -26.53
CA GLY A 741 -32.37 -14.77 -25.41
C GLY A 741 -30.90 -15.03 -25.04
N LEU A 742 -30.68 -16.07 -24.22
CA LEU A 742 -29.37 -16.71 -24.01
C LEU A 742 -28.86 -17.29 -25.35
N LYS A 743 -27.55 -17.24 -25.60
CA LYS A 743 -26.88 -17.81 -26.78
C LYS A 743 -26.57 -19.30 -26.67
#